data_AF-A0A933ZDJ4-F1
#
_entry.id   AF-A0A933ZDJ4-F1
#
_cell.length_a   1.000
_cell.length_b   1.000
_cell.length_c   1.000
_cell.angle_alpha   90.00
_cell.angle_beta   90.00
_cell.angle_gamma   90.00
#
_symmetry.space_group_name_H-M   'P 1'
#
loop_
_entity.id
_entity.type
_entity.pdbx_description
1 polymer ?
#
loop_
_entity_poly.entity_id
_entity_poly.type
_entity_poly.pdbx_seq_one_letter_code
_entity_poly.pdbx_strand_id
1 'polypeptide(L)'
;MRSSTWLTSVLAITVGSLVIIGGCSSDSSSDPVVTGGSGGGDASAGSAGQAGTGGVAGNGGGSGGAAGTGGAQGGAAGTAGTGGAQGGAAGTAGTGGAAGTAGTGGTAGAGGIPNTCTVPNPGNVSKVESCGSLGTPPATGTCTVTTPATPNAYTAYRGVVLGPDTVYDGGEVLVDDKGAIACVGCSCSSDANYASAKKVTCPEGVISPGLINAHDHVTYGNNRPYGTGDIATLKNARYDHRHEWRQGLNGKPKIPTASGASQSVQTAVEIRFMMSGATSINGSNGASGILRNLDQGGKLEGLTVAASTYDTFPLGDSNGTMLTSGCAYPSPETTSGAQGNAFYTPHVSEGVNLAARNEFICNTQPTTDLSFSRAAWIHGVGMIADDVKTFSRDGTKLIWSPRSNIVLYGDTARVPLFHKAGAIIALGTDWAPSGSINITRELQCVHDLNTNNYNGYFSEEEIWRMVTTNGAFATGFHNAIGMLKKGWVADISIFNGKVNKTHAAVTLAGLADTVLVLRGGRVMYGDSQLLTDLGKASCEDMPVASDASTNPAWATGVCGVAKKACVSSDPSIGSGITLASAAAAVAAAYPFYFCGTPTDEPSCVPMRPGQYPISNDKDGDGVVDAQDNCPDVFNAIRPLDSSKQQDFDGDTIGDECDVCPFDANNSACTYNWDSNDIDCDGIKNGSDDCPDVPNPNQEDADNDGHGDACDKCPNEANPGPVQCAAKPTTIDVVRKTAAVNDPITINGVIVLGVRKPVGSSNGFYVSDATPGPWHCIFAHTGATVPTWVPGDVLDIQGAYTVYNGLAEIKSGATVTKTGSVAPLPELDVTVGDLIGANAASWESCRVRLQNVTGVVIGTGVGLQSGTDQITASKFLWAGTGAFVTSGSTYSQVKGFADLFNSTRDIAPQVDADIVP
;
A
#
# COMPACT_ATOMS: atom_id res chain seq x y z
N MET A 1 28.66 38.53 -23.60
CA MET A 1 28.97 39.78 -24.34
C MET A 1 28.95 39.47 -25.84
N ARG A 2 28.07 40.18 -26.56
CA ARG A 2 28.05 40.49 -28.02
C ARG A 2 27.97 39.30 -29.00
N SER A 3 27.10 39.21 -30.00
CA SER A 3 26.03 40.05 -30.58
C SER A 3 25.52 39.24 -31.80
N SER A 4 24.23 38.94 -32.02
CA SER A 4 23.22 39.79 -32.70
C SER A 4 23.76 40.36 -34.05
N THR A 5 23.14 40.22 -35.24
CA THR A 5 21.82 40.74 -35.65
C THR A 5 21.65 40.70 -37.20
N TRP A 6 20.42 40.40 -37.70
CA TRP A 6 19.61 41.17 -38.71
C TRP A 6 19.88 40.98 -40.24
N LEU A 7 18.96 41.15 -41.20
CA LEU A 7 17.48 41.24 -41.35
C LEU A 7 17.18 41.50 -42.88
N THR A 8 16.05 41.00 -43.44
CA THR A 8 15.15 41.61 -44.49
C THR A 8 15.69 42.02 -45.90
N SER A 9 14.93 42.14 -47.02
CA SER A 9 13.54 41.87 -47.48
C SER A 9 13.43 42.31 -48.98
N VAL A 10 12.24 42.12 -49.58
CA VAL A 10 11.57 42.88 -50.70
C VAL A 10 11.60 42.16 -52.07
N LEU A 11 10.54 42.06 -52.91
CA LEU A 11 9.07 42.23 -52.91
C LEU A 11 8.62 42.05 -54.39
N ALA A 12 7.47 41.42 -54.69
CA ALA A 12 6.49 41.89 -55.70
C ALA A 12 5.27 40.94 -55.82
N ILE A 13 4.09 41.56 -55.99
CA ILE A 13 2.71 41.05 -55.86
C ILE A 13 1.97 41.17 -57.21
N THR A 14 1.04 40.26 -57.54
CA THR A 14 -0.35 40.54 -58.03
C THR A 14 -1.18 39.23 -58.17
N VAL A 15 -2.06 38.87 -57.21
CA VAL A 15 -3.54 39.06 -57.03
C VAL A 15 -4.49 38.37 -58.04
N GLY A 16 -5.39 37.52 -57.51
CA GLY A 16 -6.71 37.16 -58.06
C GLY A 16 -7.45 36.10 -57.22
N SER A 17 -8.47 36.51 -56.44
CA SER A 17 -9.20 35.71 -55.43
C SER A 17 -10.51 35.07 -55.94
N LEU A 18 -10.93 33.92 -55.37
CA LEU A 18 -12.30 33.68 -54.84
C LEU A 18 -12.38 32.41 -53.96
N VAL A 19 -13.27 32.46 -52.96
CA VAL A 19 -13.45 31.56 -51.79
C VAL A 19 -14.59 30.54 -52.03
N ILE A 20 -14.56 29.35 -51.36
CA ILE A 20 -15.64 28.72 -50.55
C ILE A 20 -15.13 27.42 -49.89
N ILE A 21 -15.65 27.15 -48.68
CA ILE A 21 -15.31 26.14 -47.66
C ILE A 21 -16.11 24.82 -47.86
N GLY A 22 -15.55 23.70 -47.39
CA GLY A 22 -16.21 22.40 -47.12
C GLY A 22 -15.28 21.25 -47.53
N GLY A 23 -14.93 20.25 -46.71
CA GLY A 23 -15.63 19.60 -45.61
C GLY A 23 -15.60 18.09 -45.91
N CYS A 24 -15.03 17.30 -45.00
CA CYS A 24 -14.79 15.86 -45.10
C CYS A 24 -16.07 15.02 -45.31
N SER A 25 -15.97 13.91 -46.04
CA SER A 25 -16.57 12.62 -45.63
C SER A 25 -16.02 11.42 -46.39
N SER A 26 -16.11 10.29 -45.71
CA SER A 26 -15.64 8.93 -45.95
C SER A 26 -16.55 8.08 -46.84
N ASP A 27 -15.98 7.01 -47.41
CA ASP A 27 -16.63 5.81 -47.98
C ASP A 27 -15.62 4.65 -47.81
N SER A 28 -15.94 3.36 -47.65
CA SER A 28 -17.20 2.59 -47.62
C SER A 28 -16.91 1.10 -47.34
N SER A 29 -18.00 0.35 -47.03
CA SER A 29 -18.25 -1.10 -47.28
C SER A 29 -17.71 -2.13 -46.27
N SER A 30 -18.44 -3.18 -45.85
CA SER A 30 -19.79 -3.69 -46.18
C SER A 30 -20.12 -4.91 -45.30
N ASP A 31 -21.39 -5.09 -44.89
CA ASP A 31 -22.06 -6.41 -44.86
C ASP A 31 -23.60 -6.28 -44.75
N PRO A 32 -24.40 -7.30 -45.15
CA PRO A 32 -25.74 -7.09 -45.69
C PRO A 32 -26.94 -7.38 -44.77
N VAL A 33 -28.04 -6.78 -45.23
CA VAL A 33 -29.46 -6.73 -44.82
C VAL A 33 -30.19 -8.07 -44.69
N VAL A 34 -31.07 -8.19 -43.66
CA VAL A 34 -32.43 -8.75 -43.79
C VAL A 34 -33.44 -7.91 -42.97
N THR A 35 -34.64 -7.78 -43.52
CA THR A 35 -35.67 -6.73 -43.38
C THR A 35 -36.88 -7.08 -42.50
N GLY A 36 -37.53 -6.03 -41.96
CA GLY A 36 -39.00 -5.88 -41.83
C GLY A 36 -39.56 -6.08 -40.42
N GLY A 37 -40.52 -5.30 -39.88
CA GLY A 37 -41.33 -4.15 -40.30
C GLY A 37 -42.19 -3.75 -39.06
N SER A 38 -42.29 -2.46 -38.72
CA SER A 38 -43.40 -1.53 -39.04
C SER A 38 -44.61 -1.50 -38.08
N GLY A 39 -44.89 -0.30 -37.55
CA GLY A 39 -46.20 0.20 -37.08
C GLY A 39 -46.26 0.50 -35.57
N GLY A 40 -46.63 1.68 -35.05
CA GLY A 40 -47.18 2.91 -35.60
C GLY A 40 -48.32 3.45 -34.71
N GLY A 41 -48.15 4.67 -34.15
CA GLY A 41 -49.20 5.60 -33.64
C GLY A 41 -49.90 5.23 -32.30
N ASP A 42 -50.53 6.14 -31.54
CA ASP A 42 -50.63 7.60 -31.51
C ASP A 42 -51.45 8.00 -30.25
N ALA A 43 -51.25 9.23 -29.75
CA ALA A 43 -52.20 10.14 -29.08
C ALA A 43 -52.96 9.85 -27.74
N SER A 44 -52.68 10.73 -26.75
CA SER A 44 -53.60 11.73 -26.14
C SER A 44 -54.35 11.54 -24.77
N ALA A 45 -54.11 12.54 -23.89
CA ALA A 45 -55.06 13.44 -23.16
C ALA A 45 -55.80 13.07 -21.85
N GLY A 46 -55.85 14.07 -20.93
CA GLY A 46 -56.87 14.31 -19.88
C GLY A 46 -56.30 14.40 -18.44
N SER A 47 -55.99 15.55 -17.82
CA SER A 47 -56.79 16.69 -17.30
C SER A 47 -57.40 16.54 -15.88
N ALA A 48 -56.97 17.46 -15.00
CA ALA A 48 -57.72 18.21 -13.97
C ALA A 48 -58.17 17.56 -12.63
N GLY A 49 -57.90 18.29 -11.53
CA GLY A 49 -58.55 18.12 -10.22
C GLY A 49 -57.96 18.99 -9.10
N GLN A 50 -58.62 20.09 -8.76
CA GLN A 50 -58.26 21.13 -7.78
C GLN A 50 -58.67 20.83 -6.32
N ALA A 51 -58.13 21.67 -5.41
CA ALA A 51 -58.63 22.08 -4.08
C ALA A 51 -58.30 21.17 -2.87
N GLY A 52 -57.94 21.68 -1.67
CA GLY A 52 -57.79 23.04 -1.17
C GLY A 52 -57.66 23.06 0.37
N THR A 53 -56.89 24.04 0.86
CA THR A 53 -57.08 24.86 2.09
C THR A 53 -57.05 24.27 3.52
N GLY A 54 -56.28 24.97 4.38
CA GLY A 54 -56.41 25.09 5.85
C GLY A 54 -55.14 24.65 6.59
N GLY A 55 -54.22 25.50 7.09
CA GLY A 55 -54.38 26.61 8.04
C GLY A 55 -54.54 26.06 9.48
N VAL A 56 -53.86 26.43 10.56
CA VAL A 56 -53.02 27.57 10.99
C VAL A 56 -52.38 27.18 12.36
N ALA A 57 -51.17 27.72 12.65
CA ALA A 57 -50.50 28.06 13.95
C ALA A 57 -50.68 27.18 15.22
N GLY A 58 -49.71 27.07 16.15
CA GLY A 58 -48.40 27.71 16.29
C GLY A 58 -47.79 27.47 17.68
N ASN A 59 -46.47 27.67 17.74
CA ASN A 59 -45.64 28.30 18.77
C ASN A 59 -45.42 27.70 20.18
N GLY A 60 -44.12 27.68 20.54
CA GLY A 60 -43.55 27.76 21.90
C GLY A 60 -43.45 26.41 22.65
N GLY A 61 -42.34 25.97 23.23
CA GLY A 61 -41.08 26.61 23.60
C GLY A 61 -40.62 26.01 24.94
N GLY A 62 -39.31 25.78 25.11
CA GLY A 62 -38.67 25.83 26.43
C GLY A 62 -38.38 24.52 27.19
N SER A 63 -37.09 24.18 27.19
CA SER A 63 -36.21 24.01 28.39
C SER A 63 -36.34 22.81 29.36
N GLY A 64 -35.17 22.25 29.66
CA GLY A 64 -34.81 21.57 30.92
C GLY A 64 -35.04 20.06 30.89
N GLY A 65 -34.10 19.17 31.21
CA GLY A 65 -32.91 19.30 32.04
C GLY A 65 -32.94 18.20 33.11
N ALA A 66 -31.83 17.44 33.18
CA ALA A 66 -31.36 16.63 34.31
C ALA A 66 -32.09 15.30 34.65
N ALA A 67 -31.34 14.22 34.37
CA ALA A 67 -30.74 13.28 35.34
C ALA A 67 -31.59 12.68 36.48
N GLY A 68 -31.41 11.37 36.69
CA GLY A 68 -31.72 10.69 37.94
C GLY A 68 -32.24 9.26 37.72
N THR A 69 -31.35 8.29 37.54
CA THR A 69 -31.02 7.26 38.56
C THR A 69 -32.13 6.27 38.88
N GLY A 70 -31.79 4.98 38.80
CA GLY A 70 -32.30 4.00 39.76
C GLY A 70 -32.98 2.77 39.15
N GLY A 71 -32.20 1.71 39.00
CA GLY A 71 -32.43 0.54 39.85
C GLY A 71 -33.60 -0.39 39.51
N ALA A 72 -33.19 -1.52 38.92
CA ALA A 72 -33.46 -2.86 39.45
C ALA A 72 -34.83 -3.52 39.18
N GLN A 73 -34.67 -4.70 38.58
CA GLN A 73 -35.36 -5.95 38.88
C GLN A 73 -36.83 -6.10 38.51
N GLY A 74 -37.08 -7.09 37.66
CA GLY A 74 -38.20 -8.00 37.89
C GLY A 74 -38.76 -8.62 36.64
N GLY A 75 -38.66 -9.95 36.57
CA GLY A 75 -39.80 -10.74 36.07
C GLY A 75 -39.62 -11.32 34.68
N ALA A 76 -39.12 -12.55 34.68
CA ALA A 76 -39.19 -13.48 33.58
C ALA A 76 -40.62 -13.89 33.20
N ALA A 77 -40.69 -14.52 32.02
CA ALA A 77 -41.54 -15.65 31.63
C ALA A 77 -42.77 -15.38 30.75
N GLY A 78 -42.87 -16.21 29.71
CA GLY A 78 -44.13 -16.55 29.02
C GLY A 78 -44.11 -16.35 27.50
N THR A 79 -43.28 -17.07 26.75
CA THR A 79 -43.63 -18.27 25.94
C THR A 79 -44.90 -18.21 25.07
N ALA A 80 -44.64 -18.44 23.77
CA ALA A 80 -45.35 -19.32 22.83
C ALA A 80 -46.54 -18.79 22.00
N GLY A 81 -46.47 -19.08 20.69
CA GLY A 81 -47.57 -19.02 19.72
C GLY A 81 -47.11 -18.57 18.32
N THR A 82 -46.26 -19.32 17.63
CA THR A 82 -46.60 -20.20 16.49
C THR A 82 -47.31 -19.53 15.30
N GLY A 83 -46.63 -19.55 14.15
CA GLY A 83 -47.22 -19.95 12.87
C GLY A 83 -47.36 -18.88 11.79
N GLY A 84 -46.78 -19.16 10.61
CA GLY A 84 -47.39 -18.74 9.34
C GLY A 84 -46.49 -17.99 8.38
N ALA A 85 -45.93 -18.73 7.43
CA ALA A 85 -45.17 -18.33 6.25
C ALA A 85 -45.80 -17.29 5.31
N GLN A 86 -44.92 -16.80 4.43
CA GLN A 86 -45.10 -16.29 3.05
C GLN A 86 -45.13 -14.78 2.80
N GLY A 87 -44.29 -14.38 1.81
CA GLY A 87 -44.67 -13.43 0.78
C GLY A 87 -43.87 -12.14 0.77
N GLY A 88 -42.92 -12.02 -0.15
CA GLY A 88 -42.10 -10.82 -0.34
C GLY A 88 -42.79 -9.67 -1.09
N ALA A 89 -42.12 -8.51 -1.06
CA ALA A 89 -42.12 -7.45 -2.06
C ALA A 89 -41.00 -6.47 -1.62
N ALA A 90 -39.89 -6.35 -2.36
CA ALA A 90 -39.71 -5.30 -3.36
C ALA A 90 -40.00 -3.90 -2.81
N GLY A 91 -38.95 -3.20 -2.37
CA GLY A 91 -38.98 -1.79 -1.98
C GLY A 91 -37.99 -1.01 -2.83
N THR A 92 -38.52 -0.39 -3.88
CA THR A 92 -37.86 0.47 -4.86
C THR A 92 -37.26 1.75 -4.25
N ALA A 93 -36.24 2.23 -4.96
CA ALA A 93 -35.57 3.51 -4.88
C ALA A 93 -36.44 4.72 -4.46
N GLY A 94 -35.85 5.55 -3.59
CA GLY A 94 -36.30 6.91 -3.30
C GLY A 94 -35.12 7.87 -3.42
N THR A 95 -34.96 8.46 -4.61
CA THR A 95 -34.10 9.62 -4.84
C THR A 95 -34.67 10.84 -4.12
N GLY A 96 -33.84 11.59 -3.40
CA GLY A 96 -34.21 12.87 -2.83
C GLY A 96 -33.01 13.58 -2.20
N GLY A 97 -32.33 14.41 -2.99
CA GLY A 97 -31.25 15.27 -2.50
C GLY A 97 -31.74 16.41 -1.61
N ALA A 98 -30.88 16.83 -0.69
CA ALA A 98 -30.88 18.17 -0.14
C ALA A 98 -29.45 18.54 0.27
N ALA A 99 -28.91 19.55 -0.41
CA ALA A 99 -27.66 20.23 -0.11
C ALA A 99 -27.68 20.87 1.29
N GLY A 100 -26.53 20.91 1.96
CA GLY A 100 -26.39 21.53 3.28
C GLY A 100 -24.95 21.68 3.78
N THR A 101 -24.29 22.72 3.29
CA THR A 101 -23.24 23.54 3.96
C THR A 101 -21.90 22.92 4.35
N ALA A 102 -20.88 23.41 3.64
CA ALA A 102 -19.46 23.36 3.96
C ALA A 102 -19.15 23.86 5.38
N GLY A 103 -18.37 23.07 6.11
CA GLY A 103 -17.63 23.47 7.30
C GLY A 103 -16.13 23.33 7.03
N THR A 104 -15.44 24.46 6.94
CA THR A 104 -13.98 24.55 6.81
C THR A 104 -13.30 24.20 8.13
N GLY A 105 -12.44 23.19 8.12
CA GLY A 105 -11.53 22.86 9.21
C GLY A 105 -10.48 21.87 8.71
N GLY A 106 -9.26 22.36 8.43
CA GLY A 106 -8.20 21.60 7.82
C GLY A 106 -7.65 20.48 8.70
N THR A 107 -7.68 19.27 8.18
CA THR A 107 -6.73 18.19 8.44
C THR A 107 -6.19 17.77 7.09
N ALA A 108 -4.87 17.82 6.92
CA ALA A 108 -4.20 17.40 5.70
C ALA A 108 -4.46 15.92 5.40
N GLY A 109 -4.91 15.64 4.18
CA GLY A 109 -4.44 14.46 3.42
C GLY A 109 -5.23 13.16 3.51
N ALA A 110 -6.56 13.18 3.59
CA ALA A 110 -7.35 12.11 2.96
C ALA A 110 -7.77 12.62 1.58
N GLY A 111 -6.89 12.42 0.59
CA GLY A 111 -7.18 12.75 -0.81
C GLY A 111 -8.29 11.84 -1.30
N GLY A 112 -9.53 12.28 -1.19
CA GLY A 112 -10.61 11.69 -1.97
C GLY A 112 -10.36 12.00 -3.44
N ILE A 113 -10.33 10.97 -4.28
CA ILE A 113 -10.23 11.07 -5.73
C ILE A 113 -11.40 11.95 -6.23
N PRO A 114 -11.19 12.92 -7.13
CA PRO A 114 -12.26 13.80 -7.61
C PRO A 114 -13.43 13.01 -8.23
N ASN A 115 -14.67 13.44 -7.93
CA ASN A 115 -15.92 12.78 -8.33
C ASN A 115 -16.18 12.71 -9.86
N THR A 116 -15.28 13.21 -10.70
CA THR A 116 -15.42 13.25 -12.16
C THR A 116 -14.06 13.07 -12.83
N CYS A 117 -13.46 11.88 -12.73
CA CYS A 117 -12.35 11.51 -13.60
C CYS A 117 -12.93 11.16 -14.97
N THR A 118 -12.76 12.05 -15.95
CA THR A 118 -13.05 11.73 -17.37
C THR A 118 -11.72 11.44 -18.03
N VAL A 119 -11.12 10.29 -17.72
CA VAL A 119 -9.88 9.88 -18.38
C VAL A 119 -10.25 9.21 -19.71
N PRO A 120 -9.86 9.77 -20.86
CA PRO A 120 -9.97 9.04 -22.13
C PRO A 120 -9.04 7.83 -22.03
N ASN A 121 -9.57 6.60 -22.11
CA ASN A 121 -8.82 5.35 -22.03
C ASN A 121 -7.50 5.44 -22.82
N PRO A 122 -6.36 5.72 -22.16
CA PRO A 122 -5.11 5.93 -22.82
C PRO A 122 -4.50 4.54 -22.97
N GLY A 123 -4.97 3.79 -23.97
CA GLY A 123 -4.69 2.36 -24.17
C GLY A 123 -3.51 1.82 -23.36
N ASN A 124 -3.79 0.83 -22.49
CA ASN A 124 -2.89 0.29 -21.46
C ASN A 124 -1.58 -0.36 -21.97
N VAL A 125 -1.21 -0.15 -23.23
CA VAL A 125 -0.02 -0.74 -23.84
C VAL A 125 1.12 0.27 -23.83
N SER A 126 2.22 -0.11 -23.21
CA SER A 126 3.49 0.61 -23.23
C SER A 126 3.94 0.87 -24.66
N LYS A 127 4.50 2.06 -24.90
CA LYS A 127 5.12 2.39 -26.19
C LYS A 127 6.39 1.56 -26.36
N VAL A 128 6.68 1.10 -27.58
CA VAL A 128 7.95 0.43 -27.88
C VAL A 128 8.89 1.43 -28.53
N GLU A 129 10.04 1.69 -27.91
CA GLU A 129 11.12 2.52 -28.43
C GLU A 129 12.31 1.63 -28.81
N SER A 130 12.83 1.79 -30.04
CA SER A 130 14.00 1.04 -30.50
C SER A 130 15.29 1.81 -30.22
N CYS A 131 16.17 1.24 -29.40
CA CYS A 131 17.43 1.84 -28.97
C CYS A 131 18.65 1.36 -29.78
N GLY A 132 18.42 0.62 -30.86
CA GLY A 132 19.45 0.01 -31.68
C GLY A 132 19.85 -1.39 -31.23
N SER A 133 20.74 -2.03 -32.00
CA SER A 133 21.08 -3.44 -31.79
C SER A 133 22.12 -3.62 -30.69
N LEU A 134 21.89 -4.62 -29.82
CA LEU A 134 22.85 -5.09 -28.81
C LEU A 134 23.86 -6.10 -29.36
N GLY A 135 23.83 -6.39 -30.67
CA GLY A 135 24.69 -7.38 -31.32
C GLY A 135 24.14 -8.80 -31.25
N THR A 136 24.98 -9.77 -31.58
CA THR A 136 24.59 -11.19 -31.60
C THR A 136 24.55 -11.76 -30.17
N PRO A 137 23.55 -12.56 -29.81
CA PRO A 137 23.51 -13.27 -28.53
C PRO A 137 24.78 -14.13 -28.35
N PRO A 138 25.28 -14.30 -27.11
CA PRO A 138 26.45 -15.14 -26.88
C PRO A 138 26.17 -16.60 -27.26
N ALA A 139 27.22 -17.33 -27.66
CA ALA A 139 27.09 -18.74 -28.04
C ALA A 139 26.58 -19.64 -26.89
N THR A 140 26.80 -19.22 -25.65
CA THR A 140 26.34 -19.88 -24.42
C THR A 140 25.87 -18.85 -23.41
N GLY A 141 24.74 -19.10 -22.75
CA GLY A 141 24.12 -18.18 -21.77
C GLY A 141 23.32 -17.06 -22.44
N THR A 142 22.82 -16.12 -21.62
CA THR A 142 21.97 -15.01 -22.09
C THR A 142 22.74 -13.68 -22.17
N CYS A 143 23.75 -13.51 -21.32
CA CYS A 143 24.44 -12.24 -21.11
C CYS A 143 25.96 -12.37 -21.23
N THR A 144 26.61 -11.26 -21.55
CA THR A 144 28.07 -11.09 -21.50
C THR A 144 28.45 -9.94 -20.59
N VAL A 145 29.60 -10.04 -19.93
CA VAL A 145 30.14 -8.98 -19.07
C VAL A 145 31.38 -8.38 -19.73
N THR A 146 31.36 -7.05 -19.94
CA THR A 146 32.53 -6.30 -20.39
C THR A 146 32.95 -5.32 -19.31
N THR A 147 34.20 -5.43 -18.87
CA THR A 147 34.79 -4.50 -17.89
C THR A 147 35.74 -3.55 -18.64
N PRO A 148 35.55 -2.23 -18.55
CA PRO A 148 36.47 -1.26 -19.17
C PRO A 148 37.84 -1.29 -18.48
N ALA A 149 38.88 -0.78 -19.16
CA ALA A 149 40.26 -0.82 -18.66
C ALA A 149 40.45 -0.10 -17.30
N THR A 150 39.70 0.98 -17.09
CA THR A 150 39.65 1.74 -15.83
C THR A 150 38.20 1.81 -15.37
N PRO A 151 37.69 0.76 -14.69
CA PRO A 151 36.30 0.73 -14.28
C PRO A 151 36.04 1.66 -13.10
N ASN A 152 34.92 2.39 -13.17
CA ASN A 152 34.32 2.97 -11.98
C ASN A 152 33.41 1.92 -11.30
N ALA A 153 32.70 2.33 -10.25
CA ALA A 153 31.84 1.44 -9.48
C ALA A 153 30.43 1.23 -10.10
N TYR A 154 30.12 1.89 -11.23
CA TYR A 154 28.82 1.80 -11.88
C TYR A 154 28.71 0.54 -12.73
N THR A 155 27.49 0.04 -12.90
CA THR A 155 27.18 -1.07 -13.81
C THR A 155 26.00 -0.71 -14.70
N ALA A 156 26.17 -0.88 -16.02
CA ALA A 156 25.13 -0.73 -17.01
C ALA A 156 24.59 -2.10 -17.43
N TYR A 157 23.28 -2.30 -17.32
CA TYR A 157 22.56 -3.48 -17.80
C TYR A 157 21.86 -3.13 -19.11
N ARG A 158 22.04 -3.95 -20.15
CA ARG A 158 21.54 -3.67 -21.51
C ARG A 158 20.75 -4.86 -22.03
N GLY A 159 19.55 -4.62 -22.54
CA GLY A 159 18.60 -5.66 -22.96
C GLY A 159 17.33 -5.03 -23.53
N VAL A 160 16.23 -5.78 -23.55
CA VAL A 160 14.89 -5.19 -23.67
C VAL A 160 14.50 -4.70 -22.27
N VAL A 161 14.42 -3.39 -22.06
CA VAL A 161 14.12 -2.81 -20.74
C VAL A 161 12.63 -2.51 -20.64
N LEU A 162 11.97 -3.07 -19.62
CA LEU A 162 10.58 -2.78 -19.28
C LEU A 162 10.56 -1.56 -18.35
N GLY A 163 10.50 -0.37 -18.95
CA GLY A 163 10.24 0.87 -18.22
C GLY A 163 8.77 0.94 -17.76
N PRO A 164 8.40 1.94 -16.95
CA PRO A 164 7.06 2.01 -16.36
C PRO A 164 5.93 2.07 -17.40
N ASP A 165 6.10 2.85 -18.48
CA ASP A 165 5.12 2.97 -19.58
C ASP A 165 5.76 2.92 -20.98
N THR A 166 7.01 2.46 -21.06
CA THR A 166 7.77 2.34 -22.31
C THR A 166 8.68 1.12 -22.27
N VAL A 167 8.62 0.31 -23.32
CA VAL A 167 9.54 -0.80 -23.58
C VAL A 167 10.68 -0.29 -24.46
N TYR A 168 11.89 -0.32 -23.93
CA TYR A 168 13.10 0.07 -24.66
C TYR A 168 13.79 -1.16 -25.25
N ASP A 169 13.56 -1.43 -26.54
CA ASP A 169 14.17 -2.54 -27.27
C ASP A 169 15.65 -2.23 -27.57
N GLY A 170 16.55 -2.90 -26.85
CA GLY A 170 17.97 -2.59 -26.83
C GLY A 170 18.36 -1.48 -25.84
N GLY A 171 17.47 -1.15 -24.90
CA GLY A 171 17.66 -0.12 -23.89
C GLY A 171 18.69 -0.46 -22.82
N GLU A 172 18.86 0.50 -21.91
CA GLU A 172 19.91 0.49 -20.90
C GLU A 172 19.36 0.91 -19.52
N VAL A 173 19.90 0.30 -18.46
CA VAL A 173 19.72 0.71 -17.06
C VAL A 173 21.10 0.90 -16.44
N LEU A 174 21.43 2.12 -16.02
CA LEU A 174 22.68 2.43 -15.34
C LEU A 174 22.45 2.45 -13.83
N VAL A 175 23.24 1.67 -13.10
CA VAL A 175 23.17 1.55 -11.62
C VAL A 175 24.46 2.08 -11.01
N ASP A 176 24.34 2.92 -9.99
CA ASP A 176 25.45 3.51 -9.27
C ASP A 176 26.09 2.57 -8.23
N ASP A 177 27.06 3.08 -7.46
CA ASP A 177 27.79 2.33 -6.45
C ASP A 177 27.02 2.09 -5.15
N LYS A 178 25.90 2.78 -4.95
CA LYS A 178 24.98 2.65 -3.82
C LYS A 178 23.80 1.75 -4.14
N GLY A 179 23.67 1.32 -5.39
CA GLY A 179 22.55 0.50 -5.86
C GLY A 179 21.31 1.31 -6.19
N ALA A 180 21.44 2.60 -6.49
CA ALA A 180 20.38 3.42 -7.07
C ALA A 180 20.48 3.41 -8.60
N ILE A 181 19.35 3.53 -9.27
CA ILE A 181 19.26 3.65 -10.72
C ILE A 181 19.61 5.10 -11.09
N ALA A 182 20.68 5.30 -11.84
CA ALA A 182 21.12 6.60 -12.31
C ALA A 182 20.46 7.02 -13.64
N CYS A 183 20.09 6.04 -14.47
CA CYS A 183 19.44 6.29 -15.76
C CYS A 183 18.71 5.03 -16.27
N VAL A 184 17.61 5.24 -17.01
CA VAL A 184 16.89 4.23 -17.79
C VAL A 184 16.55 4.80 -19.17
N GLY A 185 16.70 3.99 -20.23
CA GLY A 185 16.24 4.34 -21.59
C GLY A 185 17.26 4.04 -22.68
N CYS A 186 17.10 4.64 -23.87
CA CYS A 186 18.00 4.43 -25.01
C CYS A 186 19.35 5.16 -24.91
N SER A 187 19.44 6.19 -24.07
CA SER A 187 20.55 7.15 -24.11
C SER A 187 21.34 7.25 -22.79
N CYS A 188 21.34 6.21 -21.94
CA CYS A 188 22.15 6.22 -20.72
C CYS A 188 23.65 6.35 -21.00
N SER A 189 24.09 6.03 -22.21
CA SER A 189 25.42 6.34 -22.71
C SER A 189 25.85 7.81 -22.64
N SER A 190 24.92 8.78 -22.48
CA SER A 190 25.26 10.19 -22.25
C SER A 190 25.70 10.52 -20.82
N ASP A 191 25.46 9.62 -19.85
CA ASP A 191 25.91 9.81 -18.47
C ASP A 191 27.44 9.76 -18.38
N ALA A 192 28.03 10.69 -17.62
CA ALA A 192 29.49 10.82 -17.49
C ALA A 192 30.16 9.55 -16.91
N ASN A 193 29.43 8.75 -16.13
CA ASN A 193 29.92 7.52 -15.52
C ASN A 193 29.78 6.30 -16.45
N TYR A 194 28.97 6.37 -17.50
CA TYR A 194 28.63 5.22 -18.33
C TYR A 194 29.85 4.63 -19.07
N ALA A 195 30.74 5.48 -19.60
CA ALA A 195 31.90 5.03 -20.36
C ALA A 195 32.80 4.09 -19.54
N SER A 196 33.01 4.43 -18.27
CA SER A 196 33.80 3.67 -17.30
C SER A 196 32.98 2.63 -16.52
N ALA A 197 31.66 2.53 -16.73
CA ALA A 197 30.83 1.51 -16.11
C ALA A 197 31.11 0.12 -16.68
N LYS A 198 31.07 -0.89 -15.79
CA LYS A 198 30.98 -2.30 -16.20
C LYS A 198 29.68 -2.50 -17.00
N LYS A 199 29.70 -3.31 -18.05
CA LYS A 199 28.55 -3.53 -18.92
C LYS A 199 28.12 -4.99 -18.87
N VAL A 200 26.86 -5.24 -18.52
CA VAL A 200 26.18 -6.53 -18.63
C VAL A 200 25.24 -6.43 -19.82
N THR A 201 25.61 -7.04 -20.95
CA THR A 201 24.81 -6.96 -22.18
C THR A 201 24.13 -8.30 -22.43
N CYS A 202 22.81 -8.27 -22.51
CA CYS A 202 21.94 -9.42 -22.69
C CYS A 202 21.08 -9.22 -23.96
N PRO A 203 21.57 -9.55 -25.16
CA PRO A 203 20.85 -9.27 -26.42
C PRO A 203 19.46 -9.92 -26.51
N GLU A 204 19.25 -11.04 -25.82
CA GLU A 204 17.94 -11.71 -25.68
C GLU A 204 17.36 -11.57 -24.27
N GLY A 205 17.97 -10.77 -23.38
CA GLY A 205 17.49 -10.60 -22.01
C GLY A 205 16.41 -9.52 -21.92
N VAL A 206 15.38 -9.78 -21.10
CA VAL A 206 14.38 -8.79 -20.70
C VAL A 206 14.69 -8.32 -19.30
N ILE A 207 14.87 -7.01 -19.11
CA ILE A 207 15.21 -6.36 -17.84
C ILE A 207 13.93 -5.77 -17.26
N SER A 208 13.52 -6.27 -16.11
CA SER A 208 12.31 -5.89 -15.37
C SER A 208 12.71 -5.31 -14.01
N PRO A 209 11.88 -4.46 -13.37
CA PRO A 209 11.90 -4.33 -11.92
C PRO A 209 11.88 -5.72 -11.27
N GLY A 210 12.55 -5.85 -10.13
CA GLY A 210 12.43 -7.02 -9.26
C GLY A 210 10.96 -7.26 -8.90
N LEU A 211 10.53 -8.52 -8.91
CA LEU A 211 9.15 -8.84 -8.62
C LEU A 211 8.84 -8.65 -7.13
N ILE A 212 7.61 -8.26 -6.83
CA ILE A 212 7.10 -8.05 -5.48
C ILE A 212 6.01 -9.09 -5.22
N ASN A 213 6.22 -9.90 -4.20
CA ASN A 213 5.16 -10.76 -3.66
C ASN A 213 4.37 -9.97 -2.60
N ALA A 214 3.21 -9.43 -2.96
CA ALA A 214 2.49 -8.46 -2.13
C ALA A 214 1.79 -9.10 -0.90
N HIS A 215 1.80 -10.43 -0.77
CA HIS A 215 1.26 -11.13 0.39
C HIS A 215 1.77 -12.58 0.48
N ASP A 216 2.38 -12.94 1.62
CA ASP A 216 2.67 -14.33 1.98
C ASP A 216 2.77 -14.54 3.51
N HIS A 217 2.64 -15.79 3.98
CA HIS A 217 2.85 -16.24 5.35
C HIS A 217 4.11 -17.11 5.51
N VAL A 218 5.29 -16.50 5.31
CA VAL A 218 6.59 -17.18 5.33
C VAL A 218 6.86 -17.96 6.63
N THR A 219 6.32 -17.49 7.76
CA THR A 219 6.43 -18.16 9.07
C THR A 219 5.70 -19.51 9.15
N TYR A 220 4.92 -19.85 8.12
CA TYR A 220 4.25 -21.15 7.92
C TYR A 220 4.93 -22.01 6.85
N GLY A 221 6.17 -21.69 6.46
CA GLY A 221 6.92 -22.44 5.44
C GLY A 221 7.21 -23.91 5.78
N ASN A 222 6.97 -24.34 7.03
CA ASN A 222 7.11 -25.73 7.49
C ASN A 222 5.88 -26.60 7.19
N ASN A 223 4.99 -26.15 6.32
CA ASN A 223 3.80 -26.88 5.87
C ASN A 223 3.92 -27.27 4.39
N ARG A 224 3.00 -28.13 3.95
CA ARG A 224 2.88 -28.64 2.59
C ARG A 224 1.51 -28.28 2.02
N PRO A 225 1.32 -28.36 0.68
CA PRO A 225 0.01 -28.19 0.08
C PRO A 225 -1.08 -29.03 0.77
N TYR A 226 -2.24 -28.41 0.92
CA TYR A 226 -3.46 -28.96 1.47
C TYR A 226 -4.02 -30.04 0.52
N GLY A 227 -4.63 -31.09 1.09
CA GLY A 227 -5.19 -32.21 0.33
C GLY A 227 -4.18 -33.30 -0.04
N THR A 228 -2.90 -33.12 0.29
CA THR A 228 -1.84 -34.12 0.10
C THR A 228 -1.93 -35.22 1.16
N GLY A 229 -2.14 -36.48 0.77
CA GLY A 229 -2.22 -37.61 1.71
C GLY A 229 -3.48 -37.69 2.58
N ASP A 230 -4.29 -36.64 2.69
CA ASP A 230 -5.55 -36.60 3.48
C ASP A 230 -6.81 -36.80 2.59
N ILE A 231 -6.67 -37.70 1.61
CA ILE A 231 -7.40 -37.76 0.33
C ILE A 231 -8.92 -37.94 0.43
N ALA A 232 -9.46 -38.55 1.48
CA ALA A 232 -10.89 -38.88 1.50
C ALA A 232 -11.78 -37.74 2.02
N THR A 233 -11.30 -36.95 2.98
CA THR A 233 -12.14 -35.97 3.72
C THR A 233 -11.88 -34.53 3.30
N LEU A 234 -10.63 -34.19 2.96
CA LEU A 234 -10.20 -32.80 2.72
C LEU A 234 -10.17 -32.43 1.23
N LYS A 235 -9.81 -33.36 0.34
CA LYS A 235 -9.55 -33.06 -1.08
C LYS A 235 -10.70 -32.37 -1.83
N ASN A 236 -11.94 -32.69 -1.45
CA ASN A 236 -13.15 -32.12 -2.03
C ASN A 236 -13.85 -31.10 -1.12
N ALA A 237 -13.28 -30.82 0.07
CA ALA A 237 -13.85 -29.80 0.94
C ALA A 237 -13.64 -28.43 0.30
N ARG A 238 -14.74 -27.70 0.15
CA ARG A 238 -14.77 -26.27 -0.16
C ARG A 238 -15.37 -25.55 1.02
N TYR A 239 -14.73 -24.46 1.39
CA TYR A 239 -15.11 -23.59 2.47
C TYR A 239 -15.91 -22.42 1.91
N ASP A 240 -16.67 -21.77 2.77
CA ASP A 240 -17.43 -20.58 2.47
C ASP A 240 -16.89 -19.35 3.21
N HIS A 241 -16.06 -19.57 4.24
CA HIS A 241 -15.43 -18.52 5.05
C HIS A 241 -14.08 -18.96 5.64
N ARG A 242 -13.12 -18.04 5.80
CA ARG A 242 -11.78 -18.33 6.36
C ARG A 242 -11.76 -19.07 7.69
N HIS A 243 -12.69 -18.75 8.57
CA HIS A 243 -12.80 -19.35 9.91
C HIS A 243 -13.20 -20.83 9.86
N GLU A 244 -13.83 -21.30 8.79
CA GLU A 244 -14.22 -22.71 8.66
C GLU A 244 -13.01 -23.62 8.51
N TRP A 245 -12.05 -23.25 7.64
CA TRP A 245 -10.81 -24.01 7.49
C TRP A 245 -9.83 -23.75 8.63
N ARG A 246 -9.80 -22.55 9.22
CA ARG A 246 -8.86 -22.25 10.32
C ARG A 246 -9.26 -22.91 11.64
N GLN A 247 -10.55 -22.92 11.96
CA GLN A 247 -11.07 -23.37 13.26
C GLN A 247 -11.85 -24.69 13.18
N GLY A 248 -12.22 -25.16 11.98
CA GLY A 248 -13.06 -26.36 11.83
C GLY A 248 -14.51 -26.09 12.22
N LEU A 249 -15.10 -25.03 11.67
CA LEU A 249 -16.46 -24.58 11.97
C LEU A 249 -17.46 -25.00 10.88
N ASN A 250 -18.75 -24.85 11.17
CA ASN A 250 -19.85 -25.15 10.23
C ASN A 250 -19.83 -26.57 9.64
N GLY A 251 -19.34 -27.54 10.41
CA GLY A 251 -19.19 -28.94 9.96
C GLY A 251 -18.09 -29.15 8.93
N LYS A 252 -17.28 -28.13 8.64
CA LYS A 252 -16.11 -28.22 7.78
C LYS A 252 -14.88 -28.60 8.59
N PRO A 253 -13.97 -29.40 8.03
CA PRO A 253 -12.76 -29.83 8.73
C PRO A 253 -11.73 -28.70 8.80
N LYS A 254 -11.03 -28.61 9.93
CA LYS A 254 -9.88 -27.72 10.09
C LYS A 254 -8.71 -28.17 9.22
N ILE A 255 -8.01 -27.23 8.59
CA ILE A 255 -6.71 -27.48 7.95
C ILE A 255 -5.61 -27.44 9.02
N PRO A 256 -4.89 -28.56 9.26
CA PRO A 256 -3.83 -28.60 10.25
C PRO A 256 -2.57 -27.93 9.69
N THR A 257 -2.32 -26.70 10.14
CA THR A 257 -1.07 -25.98 9.84
C THR A 257 -0.34 -25.61 11.13
N ALA A 258 0.98 -25.56 11.05
CA ALA A 258 1.84 -25.13 12.14
C ALA A 258 2.61 -23.88 11.72
N SER A 259 2.53 -22.82 12.52
CA SER A 259 3.42 -21.65 12.41
C SER A 259 4.78 -21.95 13.05
N GLY A 260 5.64 -20.93 13.14
CA GLY A 260 6.93 -21.01 13.84
C GLY A 260 8.03 -21.66 13.02
N ALA A 261 7.97 -21.54 11.69
CA ALA A 261 9.05 -21.97 10.81
C ALA A 261 10.40 -21.42 11.28
N SER A 262 11.44 -22.26 11.30
CA SER A 262 12.79 -21.81 11.61
C SER A 262 13.30 -20.79 10.58
N GLN A 263 14.31 -19.99 10.95
CA GLN A 263 14.92 -19.02 10.03
C GLN A 263 15.43 -19.68 8.73
N SER A 264 15.97 -20.91 8.79
CA SER A 264 16.38 -21.66 7.60
C SER A 264 15.21 -22.05 6.70
N VAL A 265 14.05 -22.37 7.27
CA VAL A 265 12.83 -22.65 6.49
C VAL A 265 12.29 -21.38 5.84
N GLN A 266 12.22 -20.28 6.59
CA GLN A 266 11.81 -18.97 6.06
C GLN A 266 12.72 -18.53 4.91
N THR A 267 14.04 -18.66 5.09
CA THR A 267 15.04 -18.40 4.04
C THR A 267 14.82 -19.30 2.82
N ALA A 268 14.47 -20.58 3.01
CA ALA A 268 14.20 -21.48 1.89
C ALA A 268 12.95 -21.05 1.09
N VAL A 269 11.90 -20.60 1.77
CA VAL A 269 10.70 -20.03 1.14
C VAL A 269 11.06 -18.79 0.32
N GLU A 270 11.82 -17.88 0.90
CA GLU A 270 12.24 -16.67 0.19
C GLU A 270 13.18 -16.94 -0.99
N ILE A 271 14.05 -17.94 -0.90
CA ILE A 271 14.87 -18.35 -2.05
C ILE A 271 13.98 -18.82 -3.20
N ARG A 272 12.87 -19.52 -2.95
CA ARG A 272 11.92 -19.91 -4.01
C ARG A 272 11.37 -18.68 -4.74
N PHE A 273 11.03 -17.62 -4.00
CA PHE A 273 10.59 -16.35 -4.58
C PHE A 273 11.71 -15.63 -5.34
N MET A 274 12.93 -15.60 -4.80
CA MET A 274 14.10 -15.04 -5.48
C MET A 274 14.40 -15.78 -6.79
N MET A 275 14.28 -17.11 -6.81
CA MET A 275 14.45 -17.90 -8.04
C MET A 275 13.45 -17.53 -9.13
N SER A 276 12.25 -17.09 -8.76
CA SER A 276 11.24 -16.55 -9.69
C SER A 276 11.42 -15.08 -10.05
N GLY A 277 12.48 -14.42 -9.59
CA GLY A 277 12.77 -13.03 -9.88
C GLY A 277 12.26 -12.02 -8.85
N ALA A 278 11.77 -12.47 -7.69
CA ALA A 278 11.33 -11.54 -6.64
C ALA A 278 12.50 -10.96 -5.85
N THR A 279 12.37 -9.69 -5.44
CA THR A 279 13.34 -9.01 -4.56
C THR A 279 12.73 -8.60 -3.23
N SER A 280 11.39 -8.52 -3.17
CA SER A 280 10.65 -8.06 -2.00
C SER A 280 9.39 -8.89 -1.77
N ILE A 281 8.96 -8.92 -0.51
CA ILE A 281 7.77 -9.61 -0.04
C ILE A 281 7.07 -8.79 1.04
N ASN A 282 5.74 -8.86 1.11
CA ASN A 282 4.97 -8.45 2.28
C ASN A 282 4.61 -9.72 3.07
N GLY A 283 5.52 -10.15 3.94
CA GLY A 283 5.61 -11.52 4.44
C GLY A 283 5.15 -11.68 5.89
N SER A 284 3.86 -11.44 6.13
CA SER A 284 3.09 -11.67 7.37
C SER A 284 3.90 -12.08 8.61
N ASN A 285 3.91 -11.20 9.62
CA ASN A 285 4.68 -11.30 10.87
C ASN A 285 6.19 -11.09 10.70
N GLY A 286 6.63 -10.63 9.53
CA GLY A 286 7.94 -10.06 9.37
C GLY A 286 9.11 -11.01 9.64
N ALA A 287 9.26 -11.97 8.74
CA ALA A 287 10.46 -12.78 8.62
C ALA A 287 11.70 -11.91 8.37
N SER A 288 12.82 -12.22 9.04
CA SER A 288 14.13 -11.79 8.54
C SER A 288 14.46 -12.62 7.30
N GLY A 289 15.12 -12.03 6.31
CA GLY A 289 15.10 -12.66 5.00
C GLY A 289 16.17 -12.24 4.02
N ILE A 290 16.33 -13.03 2.97
CA ILE A 290 17.06 -12.73 1.73
C ILE A 290 16.20 -11.88 0.78
N LEU A 291 14.89 -11.83 0.95
CA LEU A 291 14.06 -10.78 0.35
C LEU A 291 13.92 -9.60 1.32
N ARG A 292 13.62 -8.41 0.78
CA ARG A 292 13.18 -7.29 1.62
C ARG A 292 11.78 -7.61 2.15
N ASN A 293 11.59 -7.54 3.45
CA ASN A 293 10.27 -7.73 4.03
C ASN A 293 9.61 -6.38 4.30
N LEU A 294 8.63 -6.06 3.46
CA LEU A 294 7.99 -4.76 3.37
C LEU A 294 7.08 -4.45 4.57
N ASP A 295 6.74 -5.46 5.37
CA ASP A 295 6.03 -5.31 6.65
C ASP A 295 6.96 -5.08 7.86
N GLN A 296 8.28 -4.94 7.64
CA GLN A 296 9.25 -4.69 8.71
C GLN A 296 10.24 -3.57 8.43
N GLY A 297 10.14 -2.48 9.17
CA GLY A 297 11.04 -1.32 9.03
C GLY A 297 12.53 -1.66 9.21
N GLY A 298 12.85 -2.66 10.04
CA GLY A 298 14.23 -3.13 10.23
C GLY A 298 14.78 -4.04 9.12
N LYS A 299 13.97 -4.39 8.12
CA LYS A 299 14.28 -5.34 7.03
C LYS A 299 14.17 -4.74 5.63
N LEU A 300 14.05 -3.41 5.56
CA LEU A 300 13.96 -2.69 4.30
C LEU A 300 15.33 -2.43 3.64
N GLU A 301 16.43 -2.79 4.29
CA GLU A 301 17.82 -2.64 3.82
C GLU A 301 18.12 -1.28 3.15
N GLY A 302 17.95 -0.20 3.91
CA GLY A 302 18.31 1.14 3.47
C GLY A 302 17.22 1.88 2.69
N LEU A 303 16.08 1.26 2.40
CA LEU A 303 14.90 2.02 1.96
C LEU A 303 14.42 2.89 3.12
N THR A 304 14.29 4.19 2.85
CA THR A 304 13.80 5.22 3.78
C THR A 304 12.28 5.39 3.74
N VAL A 305 11.57 4.39 3.19
CA VAL A 305 10.11 4.29 3.18
C VAL A 305 9.66 3.58 4.46
N ALA A 306 8.51 3.96 5.02
CA ALA A 306 7.96 3.27 6.18
C ALA A 306 7.37 1.91 5.79
N ALA A 307 7.53 0.91 6.66
CA ALA A 307 6.97 -0.41 6.42
C ALA A 307 5.44 -0.41 6.42
N SER A 308 4.86 -1.33 5.63
CA SER A 308 3.43 -1.60 5.64
C SER A 308 3.02 -2.26 6.96
N THR A 309 1.92 -1.82 7.54
CA THR A 309 1.34 -2.50 8.70
C THR A 309 0.44 -3.63 8.23
N TYR A 310 0.75 -4.84 8.65
CA TYR A 310 0.02 -6.05 8.27
C TYR A 310 -0.98 -6.45 9.37
N ASP A 311 -2.23 -6.81 9.00
CA ASP A 311 -3.26 -7.22 9.95
C ASP A 311 -4.13 -8.39 9.45
N THR A 312 -3.96 -9.57 10.06
CA THR A 312 -4.77 -10.75 9.71
C THR A 312 -6.21 -10.70 10.24
N PHE A 313 -6.45 -9.96 11.32
CA PHE A 313 -7.73 -9.98 12.04
C PHE A 313 -8.16 -8.55 12.40
N PRO A 314 -8.42 -7.68 11.40
CA PRO A 314 -8.79 -6.29 11.63
C PRO A 314 -10.07 -6.12 12.45
N LEU A 315 -10.92 -7.17 12.55
CA LEU A 315 -12.13 -7.17 13.36
C LEU A 315 -11.92 -7.78 14.76
N GLY A 316 -10.72 -8.24 15.09
CA GLY A 316 -10.42 -8.94 16.36
C GLY A 316 -11.07 -10.32 16.44
N ASP A 317 -11.38 -10.94 15.30
CA ASP A 317 -12.13 -12.17 15.13
C ASP A 317 -11.23 -13.43 15.08
N SER A 318 -10.01 -13.35 15.61
CA SER A 318 -9.05 -14.46 15.69
C SER A 318 -9.62 -15.70 16.40
N ASN A 319 -10.63 -15.53 17.24
CA ASN A 319 -11.38 -16.58 17.92
C ASN A 319 -12.34 -17.39 17.02
N GLY A 320 -12.54 -16.98 15.76
CA GLY A 320 -13.46 -17.65 14.84
C GLY A 320 -14.84 -16.98 14.69
N THR A 321 -15.00 -15.74 15.16
CA THR A 321 -16.30 -15.04 15.08
C THR A 321 -16.68 -14.79 13.62
N MET A 322 -17.88 -15.25 13.22
CA MET A 322 -18.47 -15.04 11.91
C MET A 322 -19.86 -14.43 12.09
N LEU A 323 -20.08 -13.23 11.57
CA LEU A 323 -21.38 -12.56 11.63
C LEU A 323 -21.91 -12.37 10.22
N THR A 324 -23.12 -12.83 9.93
CA THR A 324 -23.79 -12.60 8.63
C THR A 324 -24.46 -11.22 8.54
N SER A 325 -24.52 -10.50 9.65
CA SER A 325 -25.09 -9.14 9.74
C SER A 325 -24.64 -8.47 11.04
N GLY A 326 -24.48 -7.14 11.02
CA GLY A 326 -24.10 -6.35 12.18
C GLY A 326 -22.61 -6.46 12.51
N CYS A 327 -22.11 -5.52 13.33
CA CYS A 327 -20.67 -5.30 13.53
C CYS A 327 -20.22 -5.50 14.97
N ALA A 328 -20.87 -6.39 15.72
CA ALA A 328 -20.52 -6.73 17.09
C ALA A 328 -19.31 -7.70 17.14
N TYR A 329 -18.22 -7.34 16.47
CA TYR A 329 -16.97 -8.11 16.50
C TYR A 329 -16.17 -7.84 17.79
N PRO A 330 -15.27 -8.76 18.21
CA PRO A 330 -14.68 -8.70 19.54
C PRO A 330 -13.78 -7.48 19.79
N SER A 331 -13.00 -7.06 18.79
CA SER A 331 -12.04 -5.96 18.94
C SER A 331 -11.69 -5.37 17.56
N PRO A 332 -12.61 -4.65 16.92
CA PRO A 332 -12.35 -4.05 15.62
C PRO A 332 -11.32 -2.93 15.70
N GLU A 333 -10.44 -2.88 14.70
CA GLU A 333 -9.52 -1.78 14.45
C GLU A 333 -10.31 -0.51 14.12
N THR A 334 -9.82 0.61 14.62
CA THR A 334 -10.45 1.92 14.45
C THR A 334 -9.94 2.61 13.20
N THR A 335 -10.77 3.48 12.60
CA THR A 335 -10.36 4.33 11.47
C THR A 335 -9.06 5.08 11.78
N SER A 336 -8.98 5.71 12.96
CA SER A 336 -7.78 6.45 13.38
C SER A 336 -6.56 5.57 13.58
N GLY A 337 -6.73 4.34 14.09
CA GLY A 337 -5.64 3.39 14.27
C GLY A 337 -5.06 2.94 12.94
N ALA A 338 -5.91 2.52 12.00
CA ALA A 338 -5.48 2.11 10.67
C ALA A 338 -4.84 3.27 9.88
N GLN A 339 -5.50 4.43 9.81
CA GLN A 339 -4.99 5.60 9.07
C GLN A 339 -3.73 6.22 9.71
N GLY A 340 -3.46 5.94 10.99
CA GLY A 340 -2.23 6.35 11.67
C GLY A 340 -0.99 5.57 11.24
N ASN A 341 -1.14 4.41 10.57
CA ASN A 341 -0.04 3.69 9.95
C ASN A 341 0.38 4.38 8.65
N ALA A 342 1.62 4.17 8.19
CA ALA A 342 2.07 4.69 6.89
C ALA A 342 1.35 4.00 5.72
N PHE A 343 1.15 2.70 5.84
CA PHE A 343 0.36 1.87 4.92
C PHE A 343 -0.28 0.71 5.70
N TYR A 344 -1.43 0.19 5.27
CA TYR A 344 -2.18 -0.84 6.02
C TYR A 344 -2.66 -1.97 5.11
N THR A 345 -2.39 -3.22 5.47
CA THR A 345 -2.65 -4.42 4.64
C THR A 345 -3.45 -5.49 5.38
N PRO A 346 -4.79 -5.36 5.44
CA PRO A 346 -5.64 -6.29 6.17
C PRO A 346 -6.20 -7.45 5.33
N HIS A 347 -6.48 -8.59 5.98
CA HIS A 347 -7.33 -9.66 5.42
C HIS A 347 -8.81 -9.30 5.54
N VAL A 348 -9.51 -9.10 4.42
CA VAL A 348 -10.93 -8.72 4.41
C VAL A 348 -11.72 -9.44 3.33
N SER A 349 -12.92 -9.91 3.69
CA SER A 349 -13.84 -10.60 2.79
C SER A 349 -13.27 -11.90 2.20
N GLU A 350 -12.57 -12.67 3.03
CA GLU A 350 -11.96 -13.93 2.63
C GLU A 350 -12.98 -15.09 2.71
N GLY A 351 -13.78 -15.23 1.65
CA GLY A 351 -14.80 -16.26 1.51
C GLY A 351 -15.90 -15.85 0.53
N VAL A 352 -16.92 -16.71 0.39
CA VAL A 352 -17.98 -16.58 -0.62
C VAL A 352 -19.39 -16.49 -0.02
N ASN A 353 -19.51 -16.34 1.30
CA ASN A 353 -20.80 -16.23 1.98
C ASN A 353 -21.06 -14.82 2.55
N LEU A 354 -22.26 -14.65 3.10
CA LEU A 354 -22.68 -13.38 3.71
C LEU A 354 -21.81 -12.95 4.90
N ALA A 355 -21.18 -13.89 5.62
CA ALA A 355 -20.27 -13.51 6.70
C ALA A 355 -19.00 -12.87 6.17
N ALA A 356 -18.45 -13.38 5.06
CA ALA A 356 -17.28 -12.80 4.40
C ALA A 356 -17.62 -11.39 3.89
N ARG A 357 -18.77 -11.22 3.22
CA ARG A 357 -19.23 -9.88 2.80
C ARG A 357 -19.44 -8.92 3.98
N ASN A 358 -19.95 -9.41 5.10
CA ASN A 358 -20.17 -8.58 6.29
C ASN A 358 -18.85 -8.06 6.89
N GLU A 359 -17.70 -8.69 6.62
CA GLU A 359 -16.40 -8.12 6.98
C GLU A 359 -16.15 -6.78 6.24
N PHE A 360 -16.43 -6.69 4.94
CA PHE A 360 -16.37 -5.42 4.20
C PHE A 360 -17.29 -4.37 4.82
N ILE A 361 -18.56 -4.73 5.07
CA ILE A 361 -19.55 -3.82 5.63
C ILE A 361 -19.08 -3.26 6.98
N CYS A 362 -18.49 -4.09 7.84
CA CYS A 362 -18.04 -3.65 9.15
C CYS A 362 -16.72 -2.88 9.13
N ASN A 363 -15.86 -3.13 8.14
CA ASN A 363 -14.63 -2.36 7.90
C ASN A 363 -14.84 -1.10 7.05
N THR A 364 -16.09 -0.69 6.82
CA THR A 364 -16.47 0.55 6.12
C THR A 364 -17.48 1.38 6.93
N GLN A 365 -17.60 1.11 8.24
CA GLN A 365 -18.42 1.93 9.14
C GLN A 365 -17.64 3.17 9.59
N PRO A 366 -18.31 4.29 9.94
CA PRO A 366 -17.62 5.56 10.22
C PRO A 366 -16.49 5.52 11.27
N THR A 367 -16.53 4.59 12.23
CA THR A 367 -15.52 4.45 13.30
C THR A 367 -14.49 3.35 13.04
N THR A 368 -14.72 2.50 12.04
CA THR A 368 -13.92 1.32 11.69
C THR A 368 -13.73 1.27 10.18
N ASP A 369 -13.60 2.43 9.54
CA ASP A 369 -13.42 2.57 8.10
C ASP A 369 -11.95 2.34 7.75
N LEU A 370 -11.68 1.18 7.17
CA LEU A 370 -10.34 0.72 6.79
C LEU A 370 -10.14 0.79 5.27
N SER A 371 -11.10 1.38 4.53
CA SER A 371 -11.03 1.62 3.09
C SER A 371 -10.50 3.03 2.85
N PHE A 372 -9.25 3.14 2.41
CA PHE A 372 -8.58 4.41 2.12
C PHE A 372 -7.37 4.20 1.20
N SER A 373 -6.88 5.28 0.59
CA SER A 373 -5.84 5.23 -0.46
C SER A 373 -4.51 4.62 -0.05
N ARG A 374 -4.21 4.59 1.25
CA ARG A 374 -3.02 3.97 1.85
C ARG A 374 -3.31 2.59 2.46
N ALA A 375 -4.32 1.91 1.96
CA ALA A 375 -4.66 0.53 2.33
C ALA A 375 -4.65 -0.40 1.12
N ALA A 376 -4.28 -1.66 1.34
CA ALA A 376 -4.47 -2.72 0.37
C ALA A 376 -5.05 -3.99 1.01
N TRP A 377 -6.24 -4.40 0.58
CA TRP A 377 -6.97 -5.50 1.20
C TRP A 377 -6.64 -6.82 0.52
N ILE A 378 -6.37 -7.83 1.32
CA ILE A 378 -5.97 -9.15 0.88
C ILE A 378 -7.24 -10.00 0.67
N HIS A 379 -7.27 -10.72 -0.45
CA HIS A 379 -8.35 -11.60 -0.92
C HIS A 379 -9.56 -10.90 -1.57
N GLY A 380 -10.41 -10.19 -0.83
CA GLY A 380 -11.57 -9.48 -1.40
C GLY A 380 -12.64 -10.35 -2.08
N VAL A 381 -12.70 -11.65 -1.79
CA VAL A 381 -13.56 -12.64 -2.50
C VAL A 381 -15.05 -12.38 -2.29
N GLY A 382 -15.45 -11.99 -1.08
CA GLY A 382 -16.85 -11.82 -0.68
C GLY A 382 -17.51 -10.52 -1.11
N MET A 383 -16.81 -9.67 -1.86
CA MET A 383 -17.29 -8.35 -2.27
C MET A 383 -18.24 -8.45 -3.49
N ILE A 384 -19.26 -7.59 -3.52
CA ILE A 384 -20.15 -7.38 -4.68
C ILE A 384 -19.82 -6.08 -5.41
N ALA A 385 -20.46 -5.80 -6.54
CA ALA A 385 -20.23 -4.58 -7.34
C ALA A 385 -20.32 -3.28 -6.53
N ASP A 386 -21.34 -3.10 -5.68
CA ASP A 386 -21.47 -1.91 -4.82
C ASP A 386 -20.30 -1.74 -3.83
N ASP A 387 -19.82 -2.86 -3.28
CA ASP A 387 -18.69 -2.90 -2.35
C ASP A 387 -17.40 -2.52 -3.10
N VAL A 388 -17.18 -3.10 -4.29
CA VAL A 388 -16.04 -2.78 -5.18
C VAL A 388 -16.06 -1.32 -5.62
N LYS A 389 -17.24 -0.78 -5.93
CA LYS A 389 -17.42 0.62 -6.30
C LYS A 389 -16.96 1.57 -5.19
N THR A 390 -17.31 1.24 -3.95
CA THR A 390 -16.88 2.00 -2.77
C THR A 390 -15.37 1.84 -2.53
N PHE A 391 -14.89 0.60 -2.59
CA PHE A 391 -13.49 0.25 -2.41
C PHE A 391 -12.54 1.01 -3.34
N SER A 392 -12.83 1.03 -4.65
CA SER A 392 -11.98 1.74 -5.61
C SER A 392 -12.08 3.25 -5.45
N ARG A 393 -13.23 3.78 -5.05
CA ARG A 393 -13.44 5.23 -4.85
C ARG A 393 -12.54 5.77 -3.77
N ASP A 394 -12.40 4.99 -2.71
CA ASP A 394 -11.58 5.34 -1.57
C ASP A 394 -10.07 5.18 -1.89
N GLY A 395 -9.73 4.67 -3.09
CA GLY A 395 -8.37 4.43 -3.54
C GLY A 395 -7.74 3.15 -2.96
N THR A 396 -8.53 2.27 -2.34
CA THR A 396 -8.03 1.04 -1.74
C THR A 396 -7.55 0.07 -2.82
N LYS A 397 -6.43 -0.63 -2.58
CA LYS A 397 -5.82 -1.57 -3.53
C LYS A 397 -6.19 -3.02 -3.18
N LEU A 398 -6.30 -3.89 -4.18
CA LEU A 398 -6.55 -5.31 -3.98
C LEU A 398 -5.25 -6.11 -4.04
N ILE A 399 -5.00 -6.97 -3.05
CA ILE A 399 -3.98 -8.01 -3.13
C ILE A 399 -4.68 -9.35 -3.39
N TRP A 400 -4.51 -9.85 -4.62
CA TRP A 400 -5.18 -11.04 -5.14
C TRP A 400 -4.28 -12.28 -5.03
N SER A 401 -4.81 -13.32 -4.40
CA SER A 401 -4.15 -14.63 -4.26
C SER A 401 -5.00 -15.73 -4.90
N PRO A 402 -5.08 -15.78 -6.23
CA PRO A 402 -6.04 -16.63 -6.93
C PRO A 402 -5.97 -18.09 -6.55
N ARG A 403 -4.76 -18.66 -6.49
CA ARG A 403 -4.61 -20.08 -6.22
C ARG A 403 -5.14 -20.46 -4.84
N SER A 404 -4.81 -19.65 -3.84
CA SER A 404 -5.29 -19.86 -2.47
C SER A 404 -6.81 -19.76 -2.40
N ASN A 405 -7.38 -18.71 -3.00
CA ASN A 405 -8.82 -18.52 -3.05
C ASN A 405 -9.52 -19.72 -3.70
N ILE A 406 -9.04 -20.18 -4.85
CA ILE A 406 -9.66 -21.27 -5.62
C ILE A 406 -9.59 -22.59 -4.88
N VAL A 407 -8.47 -22.90 -4.24
CA VAL A 407 -8.33 -24.16 -3.50
C VAL A 407 -9.22 -24.19 -2.27
N LEU A 408 -9.35 -23.06 -1.56
CA LEU A 408 -10.15 -22.98 -0.34
C LEU A 408 -11.64 -22.85 -0.64
N TYR A 409 -12.01 -21.97 -1.57
CA TYR A 409 -13.39 -21.55 -1.81
C TYR A 409 -13.95 -22.07 -3.13
N GLY A 410 -13.11 -22.58 -4.03
CA GLY A 410 -13.53 -22.98 -5.38
C GLY A 410 -13.83 -21.80 -6.29
N ASP A 411 -13.52 -20.58 -5.82
CA ASP A 411 -13.83 -19.30 -6.44
C ASP A 411 -12.73 -18.30 -6.06
N THR A 412 -12.72 -17.10 -6.63
CA THR A 412 -11.73 -16.07 -6.36
C THR A 412 -12.34 -14.66 -6.40
N ALA A 413 -11.52 -13.65 -6.12
CA ALA A 413 -11.97 -12.26 -6.25
C ALA A 413 -12.44 -11.98 -7.68
N ARG A 414 -13.48 -11.17 -7.82
CA ARG A 414 -14.08 -10.78 -9.10
C ARG A 414 -13.18 -9.81 -9.87
N VAL A 415 -11.94 -10.21 -10.17
CA VAL A 415 -10.87 -9.29 -10.60
C VAL A 415 -11.14 -8.53 -11.90
N PRO A 416 -11.89 -9.04 -12.91
CA PRO A 416 -12.30 -8.20 -14.02
C PRO A 416 -13.14 -7.00 -13.57
N LEU A 417 -14.07 -7.20 -12.63
CA LEU A 417 -14.87 -6.13 -12.03
C LEU A 417 -14.02 -5.14 -11.22
N PHE A 418 -13.07 -5.61 -10.40
CA PHE A 418 -12.14 -4.71 -9.70
C PHE A 418 -11.33 -3.85 -10.69
N HIS A 419 -10.85 -4.45 -11.79
CA HIS A 419 -10.10 -3.73 -12.82
C HIS A 419 -10.94 -2.66 -13.52
N LYS A 420 -12.17 -2.99 -13.96
CA LYS A 420 -13.10 -2.01 -14.56
C LYS A 420 -13.50 -0.92 -13.57
N ALA A 421 -13.50 -1.27 -12.28
CA ALA A 421 -13.75 -0.31 -11.24
C ALA A 421 -12.54 0.59 -10.93
N GLY A 422 -11.42 0.44 -11.64
CA GLY A 422 -10.19 1.23 -11.45
C GLY A 422 -9.38 0.87 -10.22
N ALA A 423 -9.61 -0.29 -9.60
CA ALA A 423 -8.77 -0.74 -8.50
C ALA A 423 -7.38 -1.14 -9.00
N ILE A 424 -6.33 -0.70 -8.31
CA ILE A 424 -5.00 -1.30 -8.47
C ILE A 424 -5.03 -2.72 -7.90
N ILE A 425 -4.61 -3.69 -8.72
CA ILE A 425 -4.55 -5.11 -8.36
C ILE A 425 -3.08 -5.55 -8.29
N ALA A 426 -2.67 -6.08 -7.15
CA ALA A 426 -1.37 -6.73 -6.93
C ALA A 426 -1.54 -8.23 -6.70
N LEU A 427 -0.49 -9.04 -6.93
CA LEU A 427 -0.51 -10.48 -6.64
C LEU A 427 0.20 -10.82 -5.32
N GLY A 428 -0.35 -11.78 -4.60
CA GLY A 428 0.28 -12.45 -3.46
C GLY A 428 0.17 -13.96 -3.57
N THR A 429 1.19 -14.69 -3.12
CA THR A 429 1.17 -16.17 -3.12
C THR A 429 0.45 -16.77 -1.91
N ASP A 430 0.18 -15.95 -0.89
CA ASP A 430 -0.47 -16.32 0.37
C ASP A 430 0.33 -17.30 1.22
N TRP A 431 0.39 -18.58 0.88
CA TRP A 431 1.17 -19.58 1.63
C TRP A 431 1.15 -20.95 0.95
N ALA A 432 2.18 -21.76 1.18
CA ALA A 432 2.32 -23.07 0.56
C ALA A 432 1.15 -24.06 0.74
N PRO A 433 0.36 -24.06 1.85
CA PRO A 433 -0.80 -24.93 1.98
C PRO A 433 -1.88 -24.75 0.91
N SER A 434 -2.26 -23.55 0.52
CA SER A 434 -3.33 -23.35 -0.49
C SER A 434 -2.90 -22.51 -1.68
N GLY A 435 -1.81 -21.76 -1.57
CA GLY A 435 -1.29 -20.89 -2.62
C GLY A 435 -0.06 -21.44 -3.33
N SER A 436 0.71 -20.56 -3.95
CA SER A 436 1.85 -20.93 -4.78
C SER A 436 3.15 -21.05 -4.01
N ILE A 437 4.02 -21.97 -4.46
CA ILE A 437 5.38 -22.13 -3.91
C ILE A 437 6.31 -20.97 -4.29
N ASN A 438 6.02 -20.24 -5.37
CA ASN A 438 6.75 -19.05 -5.84
C ASN A 438 5.89 -18.19 -6.80
N ILE A 439 6.41 -17.01 -7.19
CA ILE A 439 5.67 -16.03 -8.00
C ILE A 439 5.39 -16.53 -9.43
N THR A 440 6.34 -17.20 -10.08
CA THR A 440 6.12 -17.76 -11.43
C THR A 440 5.00 -18.81 -11.45
N ARG A 441 4.78 -19.52 -10.34
CA ARG A 441 3.64 -20.46 -10.22
C ARG A 441 2.31 -19.74 -10.00
N GLU A 442 2.30 -18.60 -9.30
CA GLU A 442 1.10 -17.76 -9.19
C GLU A 442 0.78 -17.07 -10.52
N LEU A 443 1.79 -16.59 -11.25
CA LEU A 443 1.63 -16.05 -12.61
C LEU A 443 1.06 -17.09 -13.57
N GLN A 444 1.52 -18.35 -13.51
CA GLN A 444 0.89 -19.44 -14.28
C GLN A 444 -0.59 -19.62 -13.91
N CYS A 445 -0.94 -19.53 -12.62
CA CYS A 445 -2.34 -19.57 -12.17
C CYS A 445 -3.17 -18.46 -12.81
N VAL A 446 -2.64 -17.23 -12.81
CA VAL A 446 -3.30 -16.08 -13.42
C VAL A 446 -3.42 -16.24 -14.93
N HIS A 447 -2.39 -16.72 -15.63
CA HIS A 447 -2.43 -16.91 -17.07
C HIS A 447 -3.44 -18.00 -17.48
N ASP A 448 -3.49 -19.10 -16.74
CA ASP A 448 -4.45 -20.18 -16.96
C ASP A 448 -5.88 -19.68 -16.71
N LEU A 449 -6.13 -18.94 -15.63
CA LEU A 449 -7.43 -18.30 -15.36
C LEU A 449 -7.79 -17.30 -16.46
N ASN A 450 -6.86 -16.43 -16.82
CA ASN A 450 -7.11 -15.40 -17.83
C ASN A 450 -7.48 -16.03 -19.17
N THR A 451 -6.78 -17.09 -19.57
CA THR A 451 -7.01 -17.79 -20.84
C THR A 451 -8.30 -18.61 -20.83
N ASN A 452 -8.54 -19.39 -19.78
CA ASN A 452 -9.59 -20.40 -19.76
C ASN A 452 -10.90 -19.91 -19.14
N ASN A 453 -10.84 -18.89 -18.28
CA ASN A 453 -11.99 -18.44 -17.48
C ASN A 453 -12.33 -16.97 -17.71
N TYR A 454 -11.40 -16.12 -18.20
CA TYR A 454 -11.67 -14.68 -18.40
C TYR A 454 -11.54 -14.23 -19.85
N ASN A 455 -11.58 -15.14 -20.82
CA ASN A 455 -11.52 -14.84 -22.26
C ASN A 455 -10.33 -13.93 -22.67
N GLY A 456 -9.17 -14.09 -22.02
CA GLY A 456 -7.97 -13.29 -22.28
C GLY A 456 -8.11 -11.82 -21.88
N TYR A 457 -8.92 -11.51 -20.86
CA TYR A 457 -9.22 -10.14 -20.41
C TYR A 457 -7.96 -9.29 -20.12
N PHE A 458 -6.99 -9.83 -19.38
CA PHE A 458 -5.76 -9.12 -19.04
C PHE A 458 -4.68 -9.32 -20.11
N SER A 459 -4.00 -8.24 -20.45
CA SER A 459 -2.75 -8.28 -21.20
C SER A 459 -1.57 -8.72 -20.33
N GLU A 460 -0.49 -9.16 -20.97
CA GLU A 460 0.75 -9.53 -20.26
C GLU A 460 1.39 -8.34 -19.52
N GLU A 461 1.18 -7.12 -19.99
CA GLU A 461 1.63 -5.91 -19.29
C GLU A 461 0.83 -5.69 -18.00
N GLU A 462 -0.49 -5.82 -18.04
CA GLU A 462 -1.33 -5.69 -16.85
C GLU A 462 -0.98 -6.76 -15.81
N ILE A 463 -0.79 -8.02 -16.23
CA ILE A 463 -0.34 -9.11 -15.33
C ILE A 463 1.05 -8.81 -14.75
N TRP A 464 1.98 -8.30 -15.56
CA TRP A 464 3.32 -7.90 -15.10
C TRP A 464 3.27 -6.76 -14.08
N ARG A 465 2.39 -5.76 -14.26
CA ARG A 465 2.19 -4.68 -13.29
C ARG A 465 1.73 -5.21 -11.93
N MET A 466 0.90 -6.26 -11.89
CA MET A 466 0.43 -6.87 -10.63
C MET A 466 1.56 -7.39 -9.74
N VAL A 467 2.73 -7.73 -10.30
CA VAL A 467 3.92 -8.22 -9.58
C VAL A 467 5.07 -7.21 -9.58
N THR A 468 4.86 -5.98 -10.05
CA THR A 468 5.89 -4.92 -10.08
C THR A 468 5.30 -3.61 -9.55
N THR A 469 4.84 -2.72 -10.44
CA THR A 469 4.35 -1.39 -10.08
C THR A 469 3.16 -1.45 -9.14
N ASN A 470 2.15 -2.26 -9.44
CA ASN A 470 0.97 -2.39 -8.59
C ASN A 470 1.32 -3.04 -7.26
N GLY A 471 2.26 -3.99 -7.25
CA GLY A 471 2.79 -4.58 -6.01
C GLY A 471 3.45 -3.52 -5.11
N ALA A 472 4.16 -2.55 -5.69
CA ALA A 472 4.75 -1.44 -4.96
C ALA A 472 3.68 -0.47 -4.43
N PHE A 473 2.67 -0.11 -5.24
CA PHE A 473 1.54 0.71 -4.79
C PHE A 473 0.70 0.03 -3.70
N ALA A 474 0.49 -1.27 -3.79
CA ALA A 474 -0.27 -2.05 -2.81
C ALA A 474 0.50 -2.29 -1.49
N THR A 475 1.79 -1.94 -1.45
CA THR A 475 2.61 -2.08 -0.24
C THR A 475 3.13 -0.73 0.28
N GLY A 476 2.87 0.37 -0.44
CA GLY A 476 3.33 1.71 -0.09
C GLY A 476 4.78 2.02 -0.47
N PHE A 477 5.37 1.27 -1.41
CA PHE A 477 6.78 1.35 -1.81
C PHE A 477 6.99 1.85 -3.25
N HIS A 478 5.96 2.37 -3.91
CA HIS A 478 6.02 2.85 -5.30
C HIS A 478 7.04 3.97 -5.53
N ASN A 479 7.37 4.76 -4.51
CA ASN A 479 8.42 5.80 -4.59
C ASN A 479 9.86 5.25 -4.42
N ALA A 480 10.05 3.93 -4.38
CA ALA A 480 11.35 3.33 -4.08
C ALA A 480 11.71 2.11 -4.94
N ILE A 481 10.75 1.23 -5.22
CA ILE A 481 10.92 -0.03 -5.95
C ILE A 481 9.71 -0.33 -6.85
N GLY A 482 9.75 -1.42 -7.61
CA GLY A 482 8.65 -1.86 -8.49
C GLY A 482 8.60 -1.16 -9.85
N MET A 483 9.52 -0.23 -10.10
CA MET A 483 9.67 0.51 -11.36
C MET A 483 11.15 0.75 -11.68
N LEU A 484 11.50 0.76 -12.97
CA LEU A 484 12.83 1.18 -13.44
C LEU A 484 12.81 2.69 -13.71
N LYS A 485 13.05 3.49 -12.67
CA LYS A 485 13.12 4.96 -12.73
C LYS A 485 14.43 5.46 -12.14
N LYS A 486 14.94 6.61 -12.61
CA LYS A 486 16.10 7.29 -12.01
C LYS A 486 15.78 7.61 -10.55
N GLY A 487 16.70 7.30 -9.63
CA GLY A 487 16.52 7.47 -8.19
C GLY A 487 16.07 6.22 -7.45
N TRP A 488 15.33 5.34 -8.13
CA TRP A 488 14.77 4.14 -7.51
C TRP A 488 15.89 3.17 -7.20
N VAL A 489 15.65 2.31 -6.23
CA VAL A 489 16.61 1.28 -5.86
C VAL A 489 16.66 0.22 -6.96
N ALA A 490 17.86 -0.23 -7.30
CA ALA A 490 18.12 -1.22 -8.34
C ALA A 490 17.76 -2.65 -7.87
N ASP A 491 16.50 -2.82 -7.51
CA ASP A 491 15.82 -4.11 -7.42
C ASP A 491 15.41 -4.49 -8.84
N ILE A 492 16.19 -5.37 -9.48
CA ILE A 492 16.10 -5.67 -10.91
C ILE A 492 16.16 -7.18 -11.12
N SER A 493 15.32 -7.69 -12.02
CA SER A 493 15.37 -9.08 -12.47
C SER A 493 15.50 -9.14 -13.99
N ILE A 494 16.41 -9.98 -14.47
CA ILE A 494 16.63 -10.23 -15.89
C ILE A 494 16.09 -11.62 -16.23
N PHE A 495 15.25 -11.69 -17.26
CA PHE A 495 14.64 -12.93 -17.75
C PHE A 495 15.13 -13.27 -19.16
N ASN A 496 15.15 -14.56 -19.49
CA ASN A 496 15.51 -15.04 -20.81
C ASN A 496 14.35 -14.78 -21.79
N GLY A 497 14.52 -13.78 -22.64
CA GLY A 497 13.57 -13.39 -23.66
C GLY A 497 13.77 -14.10 -25.00
N LYS A 498 14.40 -15.27 -25.07
CA LYS A 498 14.62 -15.97 -26.35
C LYS A 498 13.31 -16.44 -26.98
N VAL A 499 12.40 -17.00 -26.18
CA VAL A 499 11.11 -17.54 -26.63
C VAL A 499 10.04 -16.47 -26.53
N ASN A 500 9.75 -16.01 -25.32
CA ASN A 500 8.81 -14.94 -25.04
C ASN A 500 9.53 -13.60 -25.03
N LYS A 501 8.85 -12.52 -25.43
CA LYS A 501 9.43 -11.16 -25.52
C LYS A 501 8.70 -10.24 -24.56
N THR A 502 9.31 -9.09 -24.28
CA THR A 502 8.73 -8.00 -23.47
C THR A 502 8.15 -8.54 -22.14
N HIS A 503 6.95 -8.13 -21.74
CA HIS A 503 6.29 -8.56 -20.50
C HIS A 503 6.07 -10.08 -20.43
N ALA A 504 5.78 -10.74 -21.56
CA ALA A 504 5.57 -12.18 -21.64
C ALA A 504 6.81 -13.00 -21.25
N ALA A 505 8.02 -12.43 -21.39
CA ALA A 505 9.25 -13.06 -20.91
C ALA A 505 9.31 -13.18 -19.38
N VAL A 506 8.51 -12.38 -18.66
CA VAL A 506 8.41 -12.37 -17.20
C VAL A 506 7.21 -13.21 -16.75
N THR A 507 6.03 -12.93 -17.29
CA THR A 507 4.76 -13.54 -16.85
C THR A 507 4.65 -15.03 -17.19
N LEU A 508 5.30 -15.47 -18.27
CA LEU A 508 5.35 -16.88 -18.70
C LEU A 508 6.68 -17.57 -18.34
N ALA A 509 7.51 -16.94 -17.51
CA ALA A 509 8.82 -17.48 -17.14
C ALA A 509 8.71 -18.74 -16.28
N GLY A 510 9.54 -19.74 -16.58
CA GLY A 510 9.90 -20.78 -15.61
C GLY A 510 11.12 -20.37 -14.78
N LEU A 511 11.45 -21.17 -13.75
CA LEU A 511 12.63 -20.91 -12.90
C LEU A 511 13.96 -20.94 -13.66
N ALA A 512 14.00 -21.63 -14.81
CA ALA A 512 15.16 -21.66 -15.70
C ALA A 512 15.41 -20.30 -16.38
N ASP A 513 14.35 -19.53 -16.61
CA ASP A 513 14.37 -18.30 -17.41
C ASP A 513 14.86 -17.09 -16.61
N THR A 514 14.86 -17.14 -15.27
CA THR A 514 15.47 -16.10 -14.43
C THR A 514 16.99 -16.11 -14.57
N VAL A 515 17.54 -15.13 -15.29
CA VAL A 515 18.97 -15.01 -15.62
C VAL A 515 19.77 -14.35 -14.51
N LEU A 516 19.22 -13.29 -13.89
CA LEU A 516 19.89 -12.51 -12.85
C LEU A 516 18.85 -11.84 -11.94
N VAL A 517 19.10 -11.80 -10.65
CA VAL A 517 18.32 -11.04 -9.66
C VAL A 517 19.26 -10.15 -8.86
N LEU A 518 18.91 -8.87 -8.80
CA LEU A 518 19.59 -7.82 -8.06
C LEU A 518 18.66 -7.28 -6.99
N ARG A 519 19.18 -7.08 -5.78
CA ARG A 519 18.47 -6.43 -4.67
C ARG A 519 19.31 -5.24 -4.20
N GLY A 520 18.88 -4.03 -4.55
CA GLY A 520 19.63 -2.79 -4.37
C GLY A 520 20.98 -2.83 -5.06
N GLY A 521 21.01 -3.26 -6.33
CA GLY A 521 22.23 -3.40 -7.12
C GLY A 521 23.14 -4.56 -6.72
N ARG A 522 22.87 -5.26 -5.60
CA ARG A 522 23.63 -6.42 -5.17
C ARG A 522 23.15 -7.66 -5.90
N VAL A 523 24.10 -8.39 -6.52
CA VAL A 523 23.84 -9.67 -7.18
C VAL A 523 23.46 -10.73 -6.14
N MET A 524 22.25 -11.28 -6.27
CA MET A 524 21.68 -12.25 -5.33
C MET A 524 21.61 -13.67 -5.91
N TYR A 525 21.19 -13.79 -7.18
CA TYR A 525 20.96 -15.07 -7.84
C TYR A 525 21.13 -14.93 -9.36
N GLY A 526 21.50 -16.01 -10.04
CA GLY A 526 21.48 -16.04 -11.50
C GLY A 526 22.32 -17.15 -12.12
N ASP A 527 22.54 -17.05 -13.42
CA ASP A 527 23.33 -17.99 -14.20
C ASP A 527 24.79 -18.05 -13.68
N SER A 528 25.29 -19.27 -13.48
CA SER A 528 26.56 -19.52 -12.76
C SER A 528 27.77 -18.85 -13.41
N GLN A 529 27.85 -18.89 -14.75
CA GLN A 529 28.92 -18.20 -15.49
C GLN A 529 28.80 -16.68 -15.40
N LEU A 530 27.58 -16.14 -15.53
CA LEU A 530 27.33 -14.70 -15.41
C LEU A 530 27.71 -14.19 -14.02
N LEU A 531 27.32 -14.90 -12.95
CA LEU A 531 27.71 -14.57 -11.59
C LEU A 531 29.24 -14.62 -11.41
N THR A 532 29.90 -15.63 -11.99
CA THR A 532 31.37 -15.72 -11.98
C THR A 532 32.02 -14.50 -12.64
N ASP A 533 31.53 -14.10 -13.82
CA ASP A 533 32.03 -12.94 -14.56
C ASP A 533 31.75 -11.61 -13.83
N LEU A 534 30.70 -11.57 -13.00
CA LEU A 534 30.39 -10.46 -12.10
C LEU A 534 31.22 -10.47 -10.80
N GLY A 535 32.14 -11.42 -10.63
CA GLY A 535 32.99 -11.55 -9.44
C GLY A 535 32.31 -12.25 -8.26
N LYS A 536 31.24 -13.02 -8.53
CA LYS A 536 30.43 -13.75 -7.55
C LYS A 536 30.63 -15.26 -7.61
N ALA A 537 31.85 -15.70 -7.98
CA ALA A 537 32.22 -17.11 -8.06
C ALA A 537 32.07 -17.87 -6.72
N SER A 538 32.16 -17.15 -5.59
CA SER A 538 32.01 -17.72 -4.24
C SER A 538 30.56 -18.00 -3.84
N CYS A 539 29.57 -17.59 -4.65
CA CYS A 539 28.17 -17.89 -4.38
C CYS A 539 27.87 -19.38 -4.58
N GLU A 540 26.90 -19.87 -3.83
CA GLU A 540 26.61 -21.29 -3.68
C GLU A 540 25.90 -21.83 -4.92
N ASP A 541 26.29 -23.02 -5.40
CA ASP A 541 25.62 -23.67 -6.52
C ASP A 541 24.22 -24.13 -6.11
N MET A 542 23.24 -23.87 -6.98
CA MET A 542 21.87 -24.32 -6.74
C MET A 542 21.78 -25.85 -6.79
N PRO A 543 21.10 -26.48 -5.81
CA PRO A 543 20.85 -27.93 -5.87
C PRO A 543 19.95 -28.25 -7.07
N VAL A 544 19.97 -29.49 -7.55
CA VAL A 544 19.04 -29.96 -8.60
C VAL A 544 17.61 -30.04 -8.09
N ALA A 545 16.64 -29.95 -9.00
CA ALA A 545 15.23 -29.96 -8.68
C ALA A 545 14.78 -31.31 -8.11
N SER A 546 13.72 -31.28 -7.31
CA SER A 546 13.20 -32.48 -6.63
C SER A 546 12.61 -33.49 -7.62
N ASP A 547 12.13 -33.00 -8.76
CA ASP A 547 11.54 -33.77 -9.87
C ASP A 547 12.54 -34.02 -11.02
N ALA A 548 13.83 -33.77 -10.83
CA ALA A 548 14.85 -33.92 -11.88
C ALA A 548 14.91 -35.34 -12.48
N SER A 549 14.50 -36.36 -11.74
CA SER A 549 14.43 -37.74 -12.25
C SER A 549 13.36 -37.95 -13.33
N THR A 550 12.38 -37.06 -13.45
CA THR A 550 11.30 -37.15 -14.44
C THR A 550 11.72 -36.68 -15.82
N ASN A 551 12.80 -35.91 -15.92
CA ASN A 551 13.33 -35.40 -17.18
C ASN A 551 14.88 -35.32 -17.10
N PRO A 552 15.62 -36.11 -17.91
CA PRO A 552 17.07 -36.09 -17.93
C PRO A 552 17.70 -34.71 -18.17
N ALA A 553 16.99 -33.80 -18.86
CA ALA A 553 17.45 -32.43 -19.07
C ALA A 553 17.58 -31.61 -17.77
N TRP A 554 16.89 -32.03 -16.70
CA TRP A 554 16.90 -31.35 -15.40
C TRP A 554 17.92 -31.93 -14.41
N ALA A 555 18.75 -32.88 -14.85
CA ALA A 555 19.74 -33.54 -14.00
C ALA A 555 20.89 -32.63 -13.56
N THR A 556 20.96 -31.39 -14.07
CA THR A 556 22.01 -30.42 -13.74
C THR A 556 21.42 -29.03 -13.49
N GLY A 557 21.86 -28.39 -12.39
CA GLY A 557 21.45 -27.03 -12.03
C GLY A 557 19.95 -26.89 -11.82
N VAL A 558 19.43 -25.68 -12.07
CA VAL A 558 18.01 -25.35 -12.03
C VAL A 558 17.43 -25.64 -13.41
N CYS A 559 16.74 -26.77 -13.53
CA CYS A 559 16.00 -27.16 -14.74
C CYS A 559 16.87 -27.25 -16.01
N GLY A 560 18.12 -27.70 -15.84
CA GLY A 560 19.10 -27.82 -16.93
C GLY A 560 20.05 -26.63 -17.06
N VAL A 561 19.84 -25.56 -16.28
CA VAL A 561 20.70 -24.36 -16.30
C VAL A 561 21.52 -24.28 -15.03
N ALA A 562 22.85 -24.19 -15.15
CA ALA A 562 23.73 -24.00 -14.00
C ALA A 562 23.51 -22.61 -13.39
N LYS A 563 23.07 -22.54 -12.12
CA LYS A 563 22.76 -21.29 -11.41
C LYS A 563 23.41 -21.26 -10.03
N LYS A 564 23.64 -20.05 -9.51
CA LYS A 564 24.20 -19.79 -8.18
C LYS A 564 23.33 -18.81 -7.38
N ALA A 565 23.40 -18.91 -6.05
CA ALA A 565 22.76 -17.97 -5.11
C ALA A 565 23.74 -17.51 -4.02
N CYS A 566 23.73 -16.22 -3.70
CA CYS A 566 24.65 -15.59 -2.76
C CYS A 566 24.09 -15.56 -1.32
N VAL A 567 23.59 -16.70 -0.84
CA VAL A 567 22.85 -16.82 0.44
C VAL A 567 23.76 -16.56 1.64
N SER A 568 24.79 -17.39 1.83
CA SER A 568 25.69 -17.31 3.00
C SER A 568 26.48 -15.99 3.14
N SER A 569 26.59 -15.22 2.07
CA SER A 569 27.23 -13.90 2.07
C SER A 569 26.27 -12.75 2.39
N ASP A 570 24.96 -13.02 2.47
CA ASP A 570 23.97 -11.99 2.73
C ASP A 570 23.92 -11.63 4.22
N PRO A 571 24.20 -10.36 4.60
CA PRO A 571 24.10 -9.95 5.99
C PRO A 571 22.67 -9.97 6.55
N SER A 572 21.61 -10.01 5.72
CA SER A 572 20.23 -9.87 6.18
C SER A 572 19.62 -11.14 6.79
N ILE A 573 20.17 -12.33 6.50
CA ILE A 573 19.64 -13.63 6.97
C ILE A 573 20.27 -14.15 8.28
N GLY A 574 21.25 -13.42 8.84
CA GLY A 574 21.98 -13.81 10.05
C GLY A 574 23.13 -14.80 9.81
N SER A 575 24.07 -14.89 10.74
CA SER A 575 25.28 -15.71 10.58
C SER A 575 24.97 -17.21 10.64
N GLY A 576 25.55 -17.97 9.70
CA GLY A 576 25.53 -19.44 9.73
C GLY A 576 24.45 -20.12 8.88
N ILE A 577 23.58 -19.36 8.21
CA ILE A 577 22.63 -19.91 7.24
C ILE A 577 23.28 -20.00 5.86
N THR A 578 23.21 -21.19 5.28
CA THR A 578 23.69 -21.50 3.93
C THR A 578 22.53 -21.98 3.05
N LEU A 579 22.70 -21.92 1.73
CA LEU A 579 21.75 -22.48 0.77
C LEU A 579 21.47 -23.96 1.06
N ALA A 580 22.52 -24.73 1.38
CA ALA A 580 22.38 -26.14 1.71
C ALA A 580 21.55 -26.36 2.99
N SER A 581 21.76 -25.54 4.03
CA SER A 581 20.97 -25.62 5.27
C SER A 581 19.50 -25.27 5.05
N ALA A 582 19.21 -24.25 4.22
CA ALA A 582 17.87 -23.83 3.89
C ALA A 582 17.13 -24.92 3.09
N ALA A 583 17.76 -25.44 2.03
CA ALA A 583 17.19 -26.51 1.21
C ALA A 583 16.90 -27.78 2.04
N ALA A 584 17.80 -28.17 2.93
CA ALA A 584 17.61 -29.31 3.83
C ALA A 584 16.46 -29.09 4.83
N ALA A 585 16.29 -27.86 5.33
CA ALA A 585 15.30 -27.55 6.36
C ALA A 585 13.85 -27.67 5.88
N VAL A 586 13.57 -27.39 4.59
CA VAL A 586 12.21 -27.47 4.04
C VAL A 586 11.87 -28.84 3.44
N ALA A 587 12.88 -29.63 3.04
CA ALA A 587 12.70 -30.86 2.27
C ALA A 587 11.77 -31.90 2.90
N ALA A 588 11.69 -31.95 4.23
CA ALA A 588 10.81 -32.88 4.95
C ALA A 588 9.33 -32.48 4.88
N ALA A 589 9.03 -31.18 4.78
CA ALA A 589 7.67 -30.66 4.68
C ALA A 589 7.24 -30.59 3.21
N TYR A 590 8.00 -29.88 2.40
CA TYR A 590 7.73 -29.69 0.98
C TYR A 590 9.04 -29.52 0.21
N PRO A 591 9.25 -30.22 -0.93
CA PRO A 591 10.53 -30.20 -1.62
C PRO A 591 10.98 -28.79 -2.04
N PHE A 592 12.29 -28.54 -2.06
CA PHE A 592 12.84 -27.20 -2.15
C PHE A 592 12.38 -26.43 -3.39
N TYR A 593 12.38 -27.05 -4.57
CA TYR A 593 11.71 -26.54 -5.76
C TYR A 593 11.47 -27.66 -6.79
N PHE A 594 10.75 -27.32 -7.86
CA PHE A 594 10.37 -28.20 -8.96
C PHE A 594 10.61 -27.49 -10.30
N CYS A 595 10.86 -28.27 -11.35
CA CYS A 595 10.97 -27.75 -12.71
C CYS A 595 9.67 -27.89 -13.50
N GLY A 596 8.94 -28.98 -13.30
CA GLY A 596 7.57 -29.13 -13.79
C GLY A 596 6.55 -28.59 -12.80
N THR A 597 5.29 -28.99 -13.02
CA THR A 597 4.21 -28.77 -12.06
C THR A 597 4.58 -29.41 -10.71
N PRO A 598 4.66 -28.64 -9.61
CA PRO A 598 4.95 -29.18 -8.30
C PRO A 598 4.03 -30.34 -7.93
N THR A 599 4.57 -31.36 -7.27
CA THR A 599 3.75 -32.45 -6.75
C THR A 599 2.70 -31.86 -5.82
N ASP A 600 1.44 -32.24 -6.08
CA ASP A 600 0.27 -31.78 -5.35
C ASP A 600 0.11 -30.25 -5.26
N GLU A 601 0.55 -29.53 -6.29
CA GLU A 601 0.29 -28.10 -6.37
C GLU A 601 -1.20 -27.80 -6.18
N PRO A 602 -1.54 -26.79 -5.34
CA PRO A 602 -2.93 -26.35 -5.22
C PRO A 602 -3.50 -25.94 -6.59
N SER A 603 -4.73 -26.40 -6.88
CA SER A 603 -5.39 -26.18 -8.17
C SER A 603 -5.56 -24.70 -8.49
N CYS A 604 -5.33 -24.36 -9.75
CA CYS A 604 -5.67 -23.07 -10.35
C CYS A 604 -7.06 -23.06 -10.98
N VAL A 605 -7.68 -24.23 -11.17
CA VAL A 605 -8.98 -24.36 -11.86
C VAL A 605 -10.12 -24.21 -10.85
N PRO A 606 -11.04 -23.24 -11.04
CA PRO A 606 -12.26 -23.12 -10.24
C PRO A 606 -13.05 -24.42 -10.23
N MET A 607 -13.49 -24.84 -9.04
CA MET A 607 -14.23 -26.09 -8.88
C MET A 607 -14.96 -26.11 -7.55
N ARG A 608 -16.25 -26.38 -7.57
CA ARG A 608 -17.06 -26.70 -6.39
C ARG A 608 -17.88 -27.97 -6.64
N PRO A 609 -17.68 -29.06 -5.87
CA PRO A 609 -18.36 -30.33 -6.11
C PRO A 609 -19.88 -30.18 -6.17
N GLY A 610 -20.48 -30.64 -7.27
CA GLY A 610 -21.92 -30.55 -7.52
C GLY A 610 -22.43 -29.18 -7.96
N GLN A 611 -21.53 -28.21 -8.17
CA GLN A 611 -21.84 -26.88 -8.71
C GLN A 611 -21.12 -26.67 -10.04
N TYR A 612 -19.79 -26.80 -10.08
CA TYR A 612 -18.99 -26.64 -11.31
C TYR A 612 -17.64 -27.36 -11.25
N PRO A 613 -17.08 -27.76 -12.41
CA PRO A 613 -17.60 -27.51 -13.78
C PRO A 613 -18.79 -28.40 -14.15
N ILE A 614 -19.63 -27.94 -15.09
CA ILE A 614 -20.70 -28.71 -15.73
C ILE A 614 -20.47 -28.85 -17.24
N SER A 615 -21.40 -29.49 -17.96
CA SER A 615 -21.31 -29.63 -19.43
C SER A 615 -21.98 -28.44 -20.14
N ASN A 616 -21.44 -28.02 -21.29
CA ASN A 616 -21.91 -26.86 -22.08
C ASN A 616 -21.86 -25.54 -21.29
N ASP A 617 -20.75 -25.38 -20.61
CA ASP A 617 -20.35 -24.26 -19.75
C ASP A 617 -18.90 -24.01 -20.13
N LYS A 618 -18.64 -22.96 -20.90
CA LYS A 618 -17.31 -22.71 -21.50
C LYS A 618 -16.31 -22.14 -20.51
N ASP A 619 -16.76 -21.25 -19.65
CA ASP A 619 -15.92 -20.54 -18.69
C ASP A 619 -15.81 -21.29 -17.35
N GLY A 620 -16.61 -22.33 -17.16
CA GLY A 620 -16.53 -23.27 -16.05
C GLY A 620 -17.19 -22.77 -14.77
N ASP A 621 -18.14 -21.84 -14.84
CA ASP A 621 -18.75 -21.17 -13.69
C ASP A 621 -19.96 -21.90 -13.07
N GLY A 622 -20.45 -22.95 -13.75
CA GLY A 622 -21.58 -23.75 -13.31
C GLY A 622 -22.93 -23.32 -13.86
N VAL A 623 -22.97 -22.35 -14.78
CA VAL A 623 -24.13 -21.94 -15.56
C VAL A 623 -23.91 -22.38 -17.01
N VAL A 624 -24.96 -22.90 -17.66
CA VAL A 624 -24.85 -23.31 -19.06
C VAL A 624 -24.87 -22.07 -19.96
N ASP A 625 -24.08 -22.05 -21.04
CA ASP A 625 -23.90 -20.88 -21.92
C ASP A 625 -25.22 -20.19 -22.35
N ALA A 626 -26.31 -20.95 -22.47
CA ALA A 626 -27.62 -20.43 -22.90
C ALA A 626 -28.42 -19.70 -21.80
N GLN A 627 -28.00 -19.82 -20.54
CA GLN A 627 -28.62 -19.22 -19.35
C GLN A 627 -27.66 -18.26 -18.62
N ASP A 628 -26.43 -18.20 -19.11
CA ASP A 628 -25.32 -17.49 -18.54
C ASP A 628 -25.33 -16.02 -19.01
N ASN A 629 -25.22 -15.08 -18.06
CA ASN A 629 -25.12 -13.66 -18.38
C ASN A 629 -23.68 -13.21 -18.72
N CYS A 630 -22.69 -14.10 -18.57
CA CYS A 630 -21.32 -13.97 -19.05
C CYS A 630 -20.76 -15.29 -19.66
N PRO A 631 -21.31 -15.81 -20.79
CA PRO A 631 -20.99 -17.16 -21.30
C PRO A 631 -19.52 -17.50 -21.63
N ASP A 632 -18.62 -16.53 -21.59
CA ASP A 632 -17.19 -16.71 -21.86
C ASP A 632 -16.31 -16.17 -20.70
N VAL A 633 -16.89 -15.66 -19.59
CA VAL A 633 -16.18 -15.03 -18.47
C VAL A 633 -16.77 -15.46 -17.13
N PHE A 634 -15.99 -16.26 -16.40
CA PHE A 634 -16.38 -16.91 -15.16
C PHE A 634 -16.96 -15.92 -14.14
N ASN A 635 -18.21 -16.13 -13.77
CA ASN A 635 -18.92 -15.34 -12.76
C ASN A 635 -19.91 -16.19 -11.93
N ALA A 636 -19.38 -17.29 -11.40
CA ALA A 636 -20.14 -18.31 -10.70
C ALA A 636 -21.07 -17.76 -9.60
N ILE A 637 -22.20 -18.43 -9.41
CA ILE A 637 -23.17 -18.09 -8.37
C ILE A 637 -22.62 -18.47 -6.98
N ARG A 638 -22.27 -17.47 -6.15
CA ARG A 638 -21.77 -17.70 -4.78
C ARG A 638 -22.91 -17.88 -3.78
N PRO A 639 -22.66 -18.49 -2.61
CA PRO A 639 -23.61 -18.53 -1.50
C PRO A 639 -24.20 -17.18 -1.09
N LEU A 640 -23.47 -16.07 -1.31
CA LEU A 640 -23.93 -14.72 -1.02
C LEU A 640 -24.85 -14.12 -2.10
N ASP A 641 -24.89 -14.70 -3.30
CA ASP A 641 -25.51 -14.11 -4.51
C ASP A 641 -27.00 -14.48 -4.69
N SER A 642 -27.63 -15.07 -3.68
CA SER A 642 -29.07 -15.39 -3.69
C SER A 642 -29.53 -16.22 -4.90
N SER A 643 -28.68 -17.16 -5.34
CA SER A 643 -28.93 -18.10 -6.46
C SER A 643 -29.01 -17.46 -7.86
N LYS A 644 -28.34 -16.32 -8.10
CA LYS A 644 -28.26 -15.68 -9.42
C LYS A 644 -26.84 -15.18 -9.70
N GLN A 645 -26.43 -15.19 -10.97
CA GLN A 645 -25.27 -14.43 -11.41
C GLN A 645 -25.55 -12.93 -11.19
N GLN A 646 -24.52 -12.18 -10.83
CA GLN A 646 -24.65 -10.76 -10.53
C GLN A 646 -24.75 -9.96 -11.83
N ASP A 647 -25.59 -8.92 -11.79
CA ASP A 647 -25.88 -7.95 -12.85
C ASP A 647 -26.39 -6.70 -12.09
N PHE A 648 -25.44 -5.83 -11.73
CA PHE A 648 -25.66 -4.77 -10.75
C PHE A 648 -26.54 -3.63 -11.30
N ASP A 649 -26.38 -3.29 -12.58
CA ASP A 649 -27.12 -2.21 -13.22
C ASP A 649 -28.38 -2.68 -13.97
N GLY A 650 -28.55 -3.99 -14.15
CA GLY A 650 -29.75 -4.62 -14.67
C GLY A 650 -29.85 -4.58 -16.19
N ASP A 651 -28.71 -4.51 -16.90
CA ASP A 651 -28.64 -4.47 -18.36
C ASP A 651 -28.66 -5.86 -19.02
N THR A 652 -28.70 -6.93 -18.20
CA THR A 652 -28.67 -8.37 -18.57
C THR A 652 -27.29 -8.94 -18.91
N ILE A 653 -26.23 -8.16 -18.81
CA ILE A 653 -24.83 -8.59 -18.92
C ILE A 653 -24.27 -8.72 -17.50
N GLY A 654 -23.54 -9.80 -17.21
CA GLY A 654 -22.97 -9.96 -15.87
C GLY A 654 -21.79 -8.99 -15.60
N ASP A 655 -21.61 -8.57 -14.35
CA ASP A 655 -20.62 -7.52 -14.02
C ASP A 655 -19.18 -7.84 -14.49
N GLU A 656 -18.79 -9.12 -14.54
CA GLU A 656 -17.47 -9.59 -14.95
C GLU A 656 -17.20 -9.45 -16.44
N CYS A 657 -18.23 -9.51 -17.28
CA CYS A 657 -18.11 -9.35 -18.73
C CYS A 657 -18.68 -8.02 -19.23
N ASP A 658 -19.40 -7.27 -18.39
CA ASP A 658 -19.93 -5.95 -18.75
C ASP A 658 -18.84 -4.89 -18.81
N VAL A 659 -18.82 -4.09 -19.88
CA VAL A 659 -17.88 -2.98 -20.05
C VAL A 659 -18.15 -1.85 -19.05
N CYS A 660 -19.41 -1.66 -18.62
CA CYS A 660 -19.81 -0.60 -17.70
C CYS A 660 -20.63 -1.16 -16.52
N PRO A 661 -20.06 -1.97 -15.60
CA PRO A 661 -20.79 -2.74 -14.57
C PRO A 661 -21.58 -1.93 -13.53
N PHE A 662 -21.62 -0.60 -13.67
CA PHE A 662 -22.31 0.33 -12.79
C PHE A 662 -23.30 1.22 -13.54
N ASP A 663 -23.43 1.07 -14.85
CA ASP A 663 -24.18 1.93 -15.75
C ASP A 663 -24.74 1.09 -16.92
N ALA A 664 -26.05 0.83 -16.91
CA ALA A 664 -26.74 0.00 -17.92
C ALA A 664 -26.70 0.56 -19.36
N ASN A 665 -25.98 1.65 -19.59
CA ASN A 665 -25.69 2.21 -20.90
C ASN A 665 -24.21 2.04 -21.22
N ASN A 666 -23.89 0.96 -21.94
CA ASN A 666 -22.53 0.47 -22.18
C ASN A 666 -21.76 1.31 -23.22
N SER A 667 -22.30 2.48 -23.59
CA SER A 667 -21.67 3.44 -24.51
C SER A 667 -20.98 4.61 -23.81
N ALA A 668 -21.23 4.81 -22.51
CA ALA A 668 -20.61 5.87 -21.72
C ALA A 668 -20.63 5.50 -20.23
N CYS A 669 -19.61 4.78 -19.76
CA CYS A 669 -19.48 4.48 -18.33
C CYS A 669 -19.29 5.79 -17.55
N THR A 670 -20.21 6.11 -16.64
CA THR A 670 -20.12 7.25 -15.73
C THR A 670 -18.98 7.06 -14.74
N TYR A 671 -18.72 5.79 -14.41
CA TYR A 671 -17.65 5.35 -13.55
C TYR A 671 -16.60 4.64 -14.40
N ASN A 672 -15.50 5.34 -14.69
CA ASN A 672 -14.37 4.81 -15.47
C ASN A 672 -13.07 5.35 -14.88
N TRP A 673 -12.66 4.80 -13.73
CA TRP A 673 -11.37 5.11 -13.13
C TRP A 673 -10.28 4.29 -13.79
N ASP A 674 -9.20 4.94 -14.18
CA ASP A 674 -8.04 4.26 -14.72
C ASP A 674 -7.11 3.89 -13.56
N SER A 675 -6.96 2.59 -13.31
CA SER A 675 -6.03 2.10 -12.28
C SER A 675 -4.56 2.49 -12.57
N ASN A 676 -4.25 2.92 -13.80
CA ASN A 676 -2.93 3.41 -14.21
C ASN A 676 -2.76 4.94 -14.09
N ASP A 677 -3.77 5.69 -13.63
CA ASP A 677 -3.73 7.14 -13.38
C ASP A 677 -4.62 7.43 -12.15
N ILE A 678 -4.05 7.22 -10.95
CA ILE A 678 -4.84 7.20 -9.70
C ILE A 678 -5.24 8.56 -9.17
N ASP A 679 -4.54 9.61 -9.58
CA ASP A 679 -4.83 10.99 -9.18
C ASP A 679 -5.64 11.74 -10.25
N CYS A 680 -5.82 11.12 -11.42
CA CYS A 680 -6.64 11.57 -12.54
C CYS A 680 -6.15 12.86 -13.20
N ASP A 681 -4.84 13.06 -13.23
CA ASP A 681 -4.24 14.26 -13.81
C ASP A 681 -3.93 14.12 -15.32
N GLY A 682 -4.07 12.89 -15.85
CA GLY A 682 -3.85 12.53 -17.24
C GLY A 682 -2.48 11.92 -17.53
N ILE A 683 -1.64 11.74 -16.51
CA ILE A 683 -0.32 11.10 -16.58
C ILE A 683 -0.42 9.71 -15.93
N LYS A 684 0.22 8.72 -16.56
CA LYS A 684 0.21 7.36 -16.01
C LYS A 684 1.12 7.30 -14.79
N ASN A 685 0.67 6.62 -13.72
CA ASN A 685 1.37 6.38 -12.45
C ASN A 685 2.87 6.05 -12.61
N GLY A 686 3.23 5.34 -13.68
CA GLY A 686 4.60 4.94 -13.95
C GLY A 686 5.50 6.10 -14.38
N SER A 687 4.99 6.94 -15.27
CA SER A 687 5.68 8.12 -15.82
C SER A 687 5.49 9.37 -14.96
N ASP A 688 4.47 9.36 -14.11
CA ASP A 688 4.13 10.44 -13.20
C ASP A 688 5.22 10.66 -12.15
N ASP A 689 5.63 11.92 -11.96
CA ASP A 689 6.57 12.36 -10.92
C ASP A 689 5.87 12.64 -9.58
N CYS A 690 4.53 12.70 -9.54
CA CYS A 690 3.70 12.76 -8.35
C CYS A 690 2.46 11.84 -8.43
N PRO A 691 2.63 10.51 -8.44
CA PRO A 691 1.53 9.56 -8.70
C PRO A 691 0.31 9.62 -7.77
N ASP A 692 0.40 10.29 -6.62
CA ASP A 692 -0.70 10.41 -5.65
C ASP A 692 -1.26 11.86 -5.57
N VAL A 693 -0.72 12.82 -6.35
CA VAL A 693 -1.01 14.25 -6.23
C VAL A 693 -1.09 14.91 -7.62
N PRO A 694 -2.29 15.34 -8.06
CA PRO A 694 -2.47 15.79 -9.44
C PRO A 694 -1.57 16.95 -9.82
N ASN A 695 -0.75 16.77 -10.85
CA ASN A 695 0.14 17.78 -11.41
C ASN A 695 0.35 17.58 -12.93
N PRO A 696 -0.65 17.88 -13.78
CA PRO A 696 -0.63 17.55 -15.21
C PRO A 696 0.54 18.13 -16.03
N ASN A 697 1.23 19.12 -15.47
CA ASN A 697 2.37 19.78 -16.10
C ASN A 697 3.73 19.16 -15.72
N GLN A 698 3.78 18.29 -14.70
CA GLN A 698 4.97 17.52 -14.28
C GLN A 698 6.18 18.45 -14.07
N GLU A 699 5.99 19.54 -13.32
CA GLU A 699 7.09 20.42 -12.93
C GLU A 699 8.01 19.73 -11.92
N ASP A 700 9.29 19.63 -12.23
CA ASP A 700 10.37 19.10 -11.36
C ASP A 700 11.58 20.04 -11.49
N ALA A 701 11.70 21.01 -10.58
CA ALA A 701 12.65 22.09 -10.73
C ALA A 701 14.12 21.67 -10.50
N ASP A 702 14.37 20.58 -9.78
CA ASP A 702 15.73 20.07 -9.52
C ASP A 702 16.11 18.80 -10.32
N ASN A 703 15.17 18.25 -11.10
CA ASN A 703 15.33 17.13 -12.03
C ASN A 703 15.68 15.81 -11.34
N ASP A 704 15.11 15.55 -10.17
CA ASP A 704 15.33 14.34 -9.39
C ASP A 704 14.26 13.25 -9.61
N GLY A 705 13.16 13.57 -10.28
CA GLY A 705 12.05 12.67 -10.58
C GLY A 705 10.93 12.64 -9.54
N HIS A 706 10.95 13.53 -8.55
CA HIS A 706 9.79 13.89 -7.72
C HIS A 706 9.25 15.24 -8.17
N GLY A 707 7.97 15.32 -8.49
CA GLY A 707 7.38 16.58 -8.94
C GLY A 707 7.28 17.59 -7.80
N ASP A 708 7.37 18.88 -8.15
CA ASP A 708 7.29 20.02 -7.22
C ASP A 708 6.02 19.98 -6.34
N ALA A 709 4.96 19.32 -6.80
CA ALA A 709 3.67 19.19 -6.11
C ALA A 709 3.70 18.23 -4.91
N CYS A 710 4.54 17.19 -4.97
CA CYS A 710 4.63 16.14 -3.96
C CYS A 710 6.02 16.07 -3.31
N ASP A 711 7.02 16.79 -3.85
CA ASP A 711 8.32 16.88 -3.27
C ASP A 711 8.35 17.86 -2.07
N LYS A 712 8.96 17.40 -0.97
CA LYS A 712 9.14 18.21 0.24
C LYS A 712 10.28 19.21 0.10
N CYS A 713 11.17 19.04 -0.88
CA CYS A 713 12.26 19.98 -1.12
C CYS A 713 12.46 20.27 -2.63
N PRO A 714 11.51 20.96 -3.29
CA PRO A 714 11.41 21.10 -4.76
C PRO A 714 12.56 21.80 -5.49
N ASN A 715 13.66 22.11 -4.81
CA ASN A 715 14.82 22.78 -5.39
C ASN A 715 16.13 22.07 -4.99
N GLU A 716 16.06 20.88 -4.40
CA GLU A 716 17.19 20.11 -3.85
C GLU A 716 17.01 18.60 -4.05
N ALA A 717 17.60 18.08 -5.13
CA ALA A 717 17.46 16.68 -5.53
C ALA A 717 17.59 15.64 -4.38
N ASN A 718 16.51 14.90 -4.17
CA ASN A 718 16.29 13.77 -3.28
C ASN A 718 15.63 12.58 -4.03
N PRO A 719 16.26 12.07 -5.10
CA PRO A 719 15.63 11.13 -6.03
C PRO A 719 15.28 9.78 -5.35
N GLY A 720 14.15 9.19 -5.75
CA GLY A 720 13.66 7.91 -5.21
C GLY A 720 13.33 7.98 -3.71
N PRO A 721 13.75 7.01 -2.87
CA PRO A 721 13.36 7.01 -1.46
C PRO A 721 14.09 8.08 -0.62
N VAL A 722 15.10 8.74 -1.18
CA VAL A 722 15.98 9.68 -0.45
C VAL A 722 15.14 10.79 0.17
N GLN A 723 15.37 11.06 1.45
CA GLN A 723 14.69 12.15 2.15
C GLN A 723 15.44 13.46 1.90
N CYS A 724 14.70 14.57 1.93
CA CYS A 724 15.27 15.90 1.90
C CYS A 724 16.45 16.04 2.86
N ALA A 725 17.55 16.60 2.37
CA ALA A 725 18.66 16.95 3.24
C ALA A 725 18.16 17.90 4.34
N ALA A 726 18.30 17.50 5.60
CA ALA A 726 17.85 18.31 6.73
C ALA A 726 18.64 19.64 6.78
N LYS A 727 18.04 20.70 6.24
CA LYS A 727 18.59 22.06 6.33
C LYS A 727 18.43 22.58 7.77
N PRO A 728 19.40 23.32 8.30
CA PRO A 728 19.22 24.05 9.54
C PRO A 728 17.94 24.88 9.50
N THR A 729 17.04 24.62 10.43
CA THR A 729 15.75 25.32 10.56
C THR A 729 15.51 25.71 12.02
N THR A 730 14.30 26.20 12.34
CA THR A 730 13.86 26.56 13.70
C THR A 730 12.89 25.52 14.25
N ILE A 731 12.71 25.48 15.57
CA ILE A 731 11.72 24.63 16.22
C ILE A 731 10.31 24.98 15.75
N ASP A 732 10.01 26.26 15.56
CA ASP A 732 8.73 26.73 15.01
C ASP A 732 8.36 26.04 13.70
N VAL A 733 9.31 26.01 12.75
CA VAL A 733 9.10 25.37 11.46
C VAL A 733 8.94 23.87 11.65
N VAL A 734 9.85 23.22 12.37
CA VAL A 734 9.79 21.76 12.62
C VAL A 734 8.44 21.35 13.20
N ARG A 735 7.94 22.04 14.22
CA ARG A 735 6.69 21.65 14.89
C ARG A 735 5.44 21.91 14.06
N LYS A 736 5.51 22.79 13.06
CA LYS A 736 4.40 23.10 12.16
C LYS A 736 4.40 22.25 10.88
N THR A 737 5.56 21.80 10.43
CA THR A 737 5.70 21.20 9.08
C THR A 737 6.27 19.79 9.06
N ALA A 738 6.99 19.34 10.11
CA ALA A 738 7.62 18.02 10.09
C ALA A 738 6.62 16.89 10.34
N ALA A 739 6.76 15.80 9.58
CA ALA A 739 6.08 14.54 9.81
C ALA A 739 6.92 13.62 10.71
N VAL A 740 6.28 12.61 11.32
CA VAL A 740 6.97 11.64 12.18
C VAL A 740 8.09 10.93 11.40
N ASN A 741 9.27 10.88 12.00
CA ASN A 741 10.55 10.42 11.46
C ASN A 741 11.24 11.33 10.45
N ASP A 742 10.71 12.52 10.13
CA ASP A 742 11.43 13.48 9.28
C ASP A 742 12.79 13.82 9.92
N PRO A 743 13.90 13.77 9.17
CA PRO A 743 15.20 14.18 9.67
C PRO A 743 15.19 15.70 9.91
N ILE A 744 15.69 16.13 11.06
CA ILE A 744 15.73 17.53 11.45
C ILE A 744 17.14 17.95 11.83
N THR A 745 17.49 19.18 11.45
CA THR A 745 18.69 19.87 11.92
C THR A 745 18.24 21.24 12.42
N ILE A 746 18.46 21.52 13.71
CA ILE A 746 18.09 22.79 14.33
C ILE A 746 19.34 23.37 14.97
N ASN A 747 19.75 24.55 14.54
CA ASN A 747 20.98 25.19 15.00
C ASN A 747 20.67 26.32 15.98
N GLY A 748 21.53 26.48 16.99
CA GLY A 748 21.46 27.61 17.91
C GLY A 748 20.27 27.59 18.86
N VAL A 749 19.69 26.43 19.17
CA VAL A 749 18.59 26.34 20.14
C VAL A 749 19.11 26.48 21.57
N ILE A 750 18.32 27.10 22.44
CA ILE A 750 18.70 27.41 23.81
C ILE A 750 18.03 26.43 24.76
N VAL A 751 18.82 25.81 25.63
CA VAL A 751 18.31 24.92 26.69
C VAL A 751 17.47 25.73 27.68
N LEU A 752 16.22 25.31 27.87
CA LEU A 752 15.30 25.85 28.86
C LEU A 752 15.43 25.12 30.21
N GLY A 753 15.76 23.82 30.17
CA GLY A 753 15.96 23.00 31.36
C GLY A 753 16.07 21.51 31.02
N VAL A 754 16.49 20.72 31.99
CA VAL A 754 16.60 19.26 31.87
C VAL A 754 15.46 18.62 32.64
N ARG A 755 14.78 17.64 32.04
CA ARG A 755 13.71 16.90 32.70
C ARG A 755 14.28 16.10 33.86
N LYS A 756 13.60 16.12 35.01
CA LYS A 756 13.97 15.27 36.14
C LYS A 756 13.99 13.79 35.71
N PRO A 757 15.02 13.00 36.08
CA PRO A 757 15.14 11.64 35.57
C PRO A 757 13.96 10.71 35.93
N VAL A 758 13.43 9.98 34.95
CA VAL A 758 12.35 9.01 35.10
C VAL A 758 12.62 7.77 34.24
N GLY A 759 13.22 6.74 34.83
CA GLY A 759 13.49 5.48 34.14
C GLY A 759 14.22 5.67 32.81
N SER A 760 13.60 5.24 31.71
CA SER A 760 14.11 5.38 30.33
C SER A 760 13.53 6.57 29.57
N SER A 761 12.84 7.51 30.21
CA SER A 761 12.19 8.67 29.58
C SER A 761 12.87 9.99 29.97
N ASN A 762 14.19 10.04 29.85
CA ASN A 762 14.98 11.24 30.18
C ASN A 762 15.12 12.15 28.95
N GLY A 763 15.44 13.42 29.18
CA GLY A 763 15.63 14.39 28.10
C GLY A 763 15.73 15.82 28.60
N PHE A 764 15.68 16.78 27.69
CA PHE A 764 15.82 18.21 27.98
C PHE A 764 14.94 19.05 27.05
N TYR A 765 14.54 20.22 27.52
CA TYR A 765 13.67 21.15 26.81
C TYR A 765 14.52 22.25 26.18
N VAL A 766 14.25 22.56 24.91
CA VAL A 766 14.94 23.61 24.16
C VAL A 766 13.95 24.56 23.51
N SER A 767 14.41 25.77 23.21
CA SER A 767 13.65 26.80 22.50
C SER A 767 14.49 27.45 21.41
N ASP A 768 13.83 27.97 20.39
CA ASP A 768 14.44 28.94 19.48
C ASP A 768 14.94 30.16 20.27
N ALA A 769 15.88 30.91 19.68
CA ALA A 769 16.43 32.11 20.30
C ALA A 769 15.38 33.17 20.66
N THR A 770 14.23 33.16 19.96
CA THR A 770 13.06 33.96 20.30
C THR A 770 11.95 33.02 20.79
N PRO A 771 11.77 32.89 22.12
CA PRO A 771 10.78 31.96 22.67
C PRO A 771 9.35 32.45 22.45
N GLY A 772 8.41 31.53 22.23
CA GLY A 772 7.01 31.81 21.94
C GLY A 772 6.20 30.55 21.62
N PRO A 773 4.93 30.68 21.21
CA PRO A 773 4.14 29.57 20.71
C PRO A 773 4.87 28.88 19.55
N TRP A 774 4.90 27.54 19.55
CA TRP A 774 5.57 26.65 18.60
C TRP A 774 7.10 26.64 18.64
N HIS A 775 7.74 27.48 19.44
CA HIS A 775 9.20 27.62 19.45
C HIS A 775 9.94 26.67 20.39
N CYS A 776 9.23 25.82 21.16
CA CYS A 776 9.84 24.92 22.14
C CYS A 776 9.57 23.46 21.80
N ILE A 777 10.54 22.58 22.08
CA ILE A 777 10.42 21.14 21.86
C ILE A 777 11.21 20.37 22.92
N PHE A 778 10.72 19.19 23.27
CA PHE A 778 11.42 18.25 24.14
C PHE A 778 12.37 17.38 23.31
N ALA A 779 13.61 17.21 23.77
CA ALA A 779 14.59 16.31 23.16
C ALA A 779 14.78 15.07 24.05
N HIS A 780 14.28 13.92 23.58
CA HIS A 780 14.34 12.66 24.31
C HIS A 780 15.73 12.04 24.22
N THR A 781 16.25 11.50 25.33
CA THR A 781 17.59 10.88 25.40
C THR A 781 17.56 9.44 25.93
N GLY A 782 16.38 8.84 26.04
CA GLY A 782 16.20 7.48 26.53
C GLY A 782 16.66 7.34 27.99
N ALA A 783 17.47 6.32 28.28
CA ALA A 783 18.03 6.09 29.61
C ALA A 783 19.14 7.08 30.03
N THR A 784 19.67 7.87 29.09
CA THR A 784 20.75 8.82 29.36
C THR A 784 20.19 10.09 30.00
N VAL A 785 20.71 10.47 31.17
CA VAL A 785 20.38 11.75 31.81
C VAL A 785 21.28 12.85 31.23
N PRO A 786 20.72 13.88 30.56
CA PRO A 786 21.53 14.96 30.00
C PRO A 786 22.17 15.83 31.08
N THR A 787 23.34 16.39 30.80
CA THR A 787 24.08 17.29 31.71
C THR A 787 24.03 18.76 31.28
N TRP A 788 23.10 19.12 30.40
CA TRP A 788 22.94 20.48 29.89
C TRP A 788 22.46 21.44 31.00
N VAL A 789 22.80 22.73 30.87
CA VAL A 789 22.31 23.77 31.79
C VAL A 789 21.48 24.81 31.04
N PRO A 790 20.47 25.44 31.69
CA PRO A 790 19.71 26.51 31.05
C PRO A 790 20.59 27.62 30.50
N GLY A 791 20.34 28.04 29.26
CA GLY A 791 21.16 29.01 28.53
C GLY A 791 22.25 28.40 27.64
N ASP A 792 22.52 27.10 27.71
CA ASP A 792 23.38 26.44 26.73
C ASP A 792 22.80 26.53 25.33
N VAL A 793 23.65 26.83 24.34
CA VAL A 793 23.30 26.92 22.92
C VAL A 793 23.75 25.64 22.24
N LEU A 794 22.81 24.94 21.63
CA LEU A 794 23.00 23.61 21.05
C LEU A 794 22.62 23.62 19.57
N ASP A 795 23.35 22.86 18.78
CA ASP A 795 22.94 22.38 17.47
C ASP A 795 22.49 20.93 17.63
N ILE A 796 21.30 20.61 17.13
CA ILE A 796 20.67 19.30 17.27
C ILE A 796 20.38 18.75 15.88
N GLN A 797 20.94 17.57 15.59
CA GLN A 797 20.60 16.77 14.42
C GLN A 797 19.94 15.47 14.87
N GLY A 798 18.71 15.23 14.44
CA GLY A 798 17.92 14.08 14.88
C GLY A 798 16.74 13.80 13.95
N ALA A 799 15.69 13.18 14.50
CA ALA A 799 14.44 12.96 13.78
C ALA A 799 13.25 13.47 14.62
N TYR A 800 12.26 14.06 13.97
CA TYR A 800 11.02 14.46 14.60
C TYR A 800 10.17 13.23 14.96
N THR A 801 9.44 13.26 16.06
CA THR A 801 8.47 12.23 16.40
C THR A 801 7.34 12.82 17.24
N VAL A 802 6.21 12.11 17.29
CA VAL A 802 5.11 12.41 18.21
C VAL A 802 4.93 11.19 19.12
N TYR A 803 5.05 11.39 20.42
CA TYR A 803 4.91 10.31 21.41
C TYR A 803 3.83 10.67 22.43
N ASN A 804 2.78 9.85 22.53
CA ASN A 804 1.60 10.12 23.36
C ASN A 804 0.98 11.53 23.14
N GLY A 805 1.06 12.00 21.89
CA GLY A 805 0.58 13.32 21.48
C GLY A 805 1.57 14.47 21.69
N LEU A 806 2.72 14.25 22.34
CA LEU A 806 3.76 15.25 22.51
C LEU A 806 4.69 15.28 21.30
N ALA A 807 4.86 16.44 20.67
CA ALA A 807 5.90 16.67 19.68
C ALA A 807 7.30 16.67 20.35
N GLU A 808 8.19 15.79 19.92
CA GLU A 808 9.54 15.66 20.50
C GLU A 808 10.61 15.31 19.45
N ILE A 809 11.88 15.50 19.82
CA ILE A 809 13.03 14.99 19.07
C ILE A 809 13.32 13.57 19.55
N LYS A 810 13.32 12.61 18.62
CA LYS A 810 13.53 11.19 18.89
C LYS A 810 14.90 10.94 19.53
N SER A 811 14.97 9.96 20.43
CA SER A 811 16.23 9.57 21.07
C SER A 811 17.27 9.08 20.05
N GLY A 812 18.53 9.40 20.30
CA GLY A 812 19.65 9.11 19.39
C GLY A 812 20.10 10.32 18.56
N ALA A 813 19.54 11.51 18.80
CA ALA A 813 19.99 12.74 18.19
C ALA A 813 21.46 13.05 18.52
N THR A 814 22.19 13.57 17.53
CA THR A 814 23.51 14.16 17.70
C THR A 814 23.32 15.59 18.21
N VAL A 815 23.88 15.90 19.37
CA VAL A 815 23.74 17.20 20.03
C VAL A 815 25.13 17.80 20.24
N THR A 816 25.37 18.97 19.67
CA THR A 816 26.65 19.68 19.76
C THR A 816 26.46 21.01 20.46
N LYS A 817 27.20 21.26 21.54
CA LYS A 817 27.19 22.58 22.19
C LYS A 817 28.04 23.57 21.39
N THR A 818 27.42 24.67 20.97
CA THR A 818 28.07 25.71 20.17
C THR A 818 28.32 27.00 20.95
N GLY A 819 27.66 27.18 22.10
CA GLY A 819 27.88 28.33 22.97
C GLY A 819 27.03 28.31 24.24
N SER A 820 26.94 29.47 24.88
CA SER A 820 26.04 29.72 26.00
C SER A 820 25.58 31.18 25.96
N VAL A 821 24.34 31.43 26.34
CA VAL A 821 23.71 32.74 26.48
C VAL A 821 23.04 32.85 27.86
N ALA A 822 22.52 34.03 28.20
CA ALA A 822 21.66 34.16 29.38
C ALA A 822 20.42 33.26 29.21
N PRO A 823 19.95 32.57 30.27
CA PRO A 823 18.73 31.79 30.22
C PRO A 823 17.57 32.63 29.68
N LEU A 824 16.77 32.05 28.79
CA LEU A 824 15.61 32.74 28.23
C LEU A 824 14.60 33.10 29.32
N PRO A 825 13.92 34.25 29.20
CA PRO A 825 12.86 34.62 30.12
C PRO A 825 11.70 33.61 30.01
N GLU A 826 10.99 33.42 31.11
CA GLU A 826 9.77 32.63 31.12
C GLU A 826 8.66 33.35 30.35
N LEU A 827 7.79 32.58 29.71
CA LEU A 827 6.68 33.09 28.91
C LEU A 827 5.41 33.18 29.76
N ASP A 828 4.87 34.38 29.93
CA ASP A 828 3.59 34.58 30.61
C ASP A 828 2.44 34.03 29.74
N VAL A 829 1.62 33.14 30.30
CA VAL A 829 0.47 32.51 29.61
C VAL A 829 -0.78 32.55 30.48
N THR A 830 -1.94 32.29 29.87
CA THR A 830 -3.20 32.04 30.58
C THR A 830 -3.50 30.54 30.62
N VAL A 831 -4.44 30.12 31.47
CA VAL A 831 -4.95 28.74 31.42
C VAL A 831 -5.56 28.42 30.04
N GLY A 832 -6.28 29.37 29.44
CA GLY A 832 -6.88 29.20 28.11
C GLY A 832 -5.86 28.88 27.02
N ASP A 833 -4.64 29.42 27.13
CA ASP A 833 -3.55 29.14 26.18
C ASP A 833 -3.06 27.69 26.25
N LEU A 834 -3.20 27.04 27.41
CA LEU A 834 -2.64 25.71 27.68
C LEU A 834 -3.64 24.55 27.54
N ILE A 835 -4.94 24.83 27.44
CA ILE A 835 -6.00 23.82 27.23
C ILE A 835 -6.97 24.14 26.10
N GLY A 836 -6.92 25.33 25.52
CA GLY A 836 -7.74 25.72 24.37
C GLY A 836 -7.14 25.28 23.03
N ALA A 837 -7.64 25.85 21.93
CA ALA A 837 -7.15 25.58 20.57
C ALA A 837 -5.63 25.84 20.38
N ASN A 838 -5.05 26.68 21.25
CA ASN A 838 -3.63 27.03 21.22
C ASN A 838 -2.75 26.09 22.05
N ALA A 839 -3.31 25.13 22.79
CA ALA A 839 -2.58 24.29 23.75
C ALA A 839 -1.37 23.59 23.13
N ALA A 840 -1.54 23.06 21.90
CA ALA A 840 -0.45 22.40 21.18
C ALA A 840 0.75 23.32 20.98
N SER A 841 0.53 24.60 20.68
CA SER A 841 1.63 25.54 20.42
C SER A 841 2.56 25.74 21.63
N TRP A 842 2.07 25.58 22.86
CA TRP A 842 2.86 25.83 24.07
C TRP A 842 3.57 24.61 24.63
N GLU A 843 3.38 23.43 24.04
CA GLU A 843 4.03 22.20 24.53
C GLU A 843 5.56 22.37 24.60
N SER A 844 6.17 21.78 25.63
CA SER A 844 7.60 21.83 25.95
C SER A 844 8.14 23.24 26.28
N CYS A 845 7.32 24.29 26.26
CA CYS A 845 7.76 25.63 26.64
C CYS A 845 7.80 25.79 28.16
N ARG A 846 8.78 26.56 28.65
CA ARG A 846 8.83 26.98 30.05
C ARG A 846 7.97 28.23 30.25
N VAL A 847 6.78 28.02 30.81
CA VAL A 847 5.71 29.03 30.93
C VAL A 847 5.51 29.47 32.38
N ARG A 848 4.80 30.59 32.54
CA ARG A 848 4.43 31.18 33.82
C ARG A 848 2.94 31.54 33.82
N LEU A 849 2.19 30.97 34.75
CA LEU A 849 0.84 31.41 35.11
C LEU A 849 0.90 32.39 36.27
N GLN A 850 0.11 33.46 36.21
CA GLN A 850 -0.04 34.44 37.28
C GLN A 850 -1.41 34.29 37.95
N ASN A 851 -1.50 34.62 39.24
CA ASN A 851 -2.76 34.66 39.99
C ASN A 851 -3.56 33.35 39.94
N VAL A 852 -2.87 32.21 40.09
CA VAL A 852 -3.50 30.89 40.09
C VAL A 852 -4.37 30.77 41.36
N THR A 853 -5.68 30.63 41.19
CA THR A 853 -6.63 30.58 42.31
C THR A 853 -7.30 29.21 42.40
N GLY A 854 -7.69 28.80 43.60
CA GLY A 854 -8.63 27.68 43.80
C GLY A 854 -8.12 26.32 43.32
N VAL A 855 -6.94 25.89 43.78
CA VAL A 855 -6.42 24.55 43.43
C VAL A 855 -7.35 23.44 43.92
N VAL A 856 -7.75 22.54 43.02
CA VAL A 856 -8.64 21.41 43.33
C VAL A 856 -7.83 20.12 43.38
N ILE A 857 -7.93 19.35 44.47
CA ILE A 857 -7.26 18.04 44.57
C ILE A 857 -8.18 16.97 43.96
N GLY A 858 -7.73 16.31 42.89
CA GLY A 858 -8.52 15.30 42.15
C GLY A 858 -7.73 14.03 41.83
N THR A 859 -8.36 13.07 41.14
CA THR A 859 -7.73 11.80 40.70
C THR A 859 -6.99 11.92 39.36
N GLY A 860 -6.95 13.10 38.75
CA GLY A 860 -6.25 13.41 37.51
C GLY A 860 -5.55 14.76 37.57
N VAL A 861 -4.60 15.00 36.67
CA VAL A 861 -3.93 16.30 36.48
C VAL A 861 -4.73 17.08 35.44
N GLY A 862 -4.80 18.41 35.50
CA GLY A 862 -5.41 19.17 34.41
C GLY A 862 -5.68 20.63 34.74
N LEU A 863 -5.60 21.50 33.74
CA LEU A 863 -6.10 22.87 33.86
C LEU A 863 -7.60 22.89 33.59
N GLN A 864 -8.36 23.78 34.25
CA GLN A 864 -9.80 23.89 34.04
C GLN A 864 -10.13 24.99 33.03
N SER A 865 -10.92 24.65 32.00
CA SER A 865 -11.30 25.59 30.94
C SER A 865 -12.04 26.82 31.48
N GLY A 866 -11.60 28.00 31.08
CA GLY A 866 -12.26 29.27 31.39
C GLY A 866 -12.02 29.82 32.79
N THR A 867 -11.07 29.28 33.56
CA THR A 867 -10.69 29.77 34.90
C THR A 867 -9.17 29.76 35.09
N ASP A 868 -8.64 30.47 36.09
CA ASP A 868 -7.23 30.38 36.51
C ASP A 868 -6.99 29.23 37.53
N GLN A 869 -7.75 28.14 37.41
CA GLN A 869 -7.71 27.00 38.34
C GLN A 869 -6.86 25.83 37.79
N ILE A 870 -6.12 25.20 38.70
CA ILE A 870 -5.32 23.99 38.42
C ILE A 870 -5.92 22.81 39.22
N THR A 871 -6.07 21.65 38.57
CA THR A 871 -6.38 20.38 39.22
C THR A 871 -5.09 19.65 39.56
N ALA A 872 -4.84 19.48 40.86
CA ALA A 872 -3.67 18.80 41.38
C ALA A 872 -3.92 17.31 41.61
N SER A 873 -3.14 16.47 40.93
CA SER A 873 -2.85 15.09 41.34
C SER A 873 -1.35 14.81 41.16
N LYS A 874 -0.88 13.59 41.51
CA LYS A 874 0.51 13.13 41.79
C LYS A 874 1.67 13.60 40.89
N PHE A 875 1.43 14.32 39.78
CA PHE A 875 2.44 14.72 38.81
C PHE A 875 2.77 16.22 38.77
N LEU A 876 2.04 17.09 39.47
CA LEU A 876 2.40 18.51 39.55
C LEU A 876 3.70 18.78 40.34
N TRP A 877 4.28 17.77 41.00
CA TRP A 877 5.44 18.01 41.84
C TRP A 877 6.25 16.75 42.20
N ALA A 878 7.57 16.85 42.11
CA ALA A 878 8.53 15.85 42.56
C ALA A 878 9.61 16.42 43.52
N GLY A 879 9.38 17.57 44.16
CA GLY A 879 10.33 18.20 45.09
C GLY A 879 10.35 17.56 46.49
N THR A 880 10.86 18.29 47.50
CA THR A 880 10.95 17.85 48.91
C THR A 880 10.03 18.56 49.93
N GLY A 881 9.39 19.68 49.59
CA GLY A 881 8.36 20.41 50.35
C GLY A 881 6.96 19.79 50.50
N ALA A 882 6.07 20.39 51.30
CA ALA A 882 4.72 19.88 51.53
C ALA A 882 3.75 20.27 50.39
N PHE A 883 2.81 19.37 50.07
CA PHE A 883 1.87 19.43 48.93
C PHE A 883 0.99 20.70 48.89
N VAL A 884 0.50 21.04 47.70
CA VAL A 884 -0.50 22.10 47.45
C VAL A 884 -1.79 21.82 48.23
N THR A 885 -2.23 22.74 49.10
CA THR A 885 -3.53 22.61 49.78
C THR A 885 -4.67 22.96 48.85
N SER A 886 -5.74 22.15 48.87
CA SER A 886 -6.96 22.48 48.12
C SER A 886 -7.50 23.83 48.57
N GLY A 887 -7.85 24.70 47.62
CA GLY A 887 -8.32 26.06 47.88
C GLY A 887 -7.21 27.10 48.06
N SER A 888 -5.93 26.72 47.98
CA SER A 888 -4.83 27.68 47.95
C SER A 888 -4.86 28.57 46.70
N THR A 889 -4.32 29.76 46.87
CA THR A 889 -3.99 30.70 45.78
C THR A 889 -2.47 30.81 45.72
N TYR A 890 -1.94 30.99 44.51
CA TYR A 890 -0.53 31.19 44.24
C TYR A 890 -0.41 32.45 43.40
N SER A 891 0.41 33.40 43.84
CA SER A 891 0.73 34.57 43.03
C SER A 891 1.35 34.18 41.68
N GLN A 892 2.05 33.04 41.64
CA GLN A 892 2.70 32.56 40.43
C GLN A 892 2.97 31.04 40.44
N VAL A 893 2.80 30.40 39.27
CA VAL A 893 3.25 29.01 39.01
C VAL A 893 4.05 28.97 37.72
N LYS A 894 5.25 28.37 37.75
CA LYS A 894 6.13 28.16 36.60
C LYS A 894 6.32 26.67 36.32
N GLY A 895 6.59 26.33 35.07
CA GLY A 895 6.97 24.97 34.71
C GLY A 895 6.96 24.75 33.20
N PHE A 896 7.21 23.51 32.79
CA PHE A 896 7.06 23.11 31.39
C PHE A 896 5.60 22.75 31.11
N ALA A 897 5.03 23.29 30.03
CA ALA A 897 3.71 22.87 29.58
C ALA A 897 3.82 21.55 28.83
N ASP A 898 3.26 20.46 29.36
CA ASP A 898 3.38 19.12 28.78
C ASP A 898 2.01 18.54 28.37
N LEU A 899 2.04 17.57 27.45
CA LEU A 899 0.91 16.71 27.10
C LEU A 899 1.27 15.27 27.40
N PHE A 900 0.46 14.61 28.21
CA PHE A 900 0.62 13.18 28.41
C PHE A 900 -0.74 12.49 28.51
N ASN A 901 -0.99 11.49 27.66
CA ASN A 901 -2.25 10.74 27.61
C ASN A 901 -3.49 11.66 27.56
N SER A 902 -3.51 12.61 26.63
CA SER A 902 -4.59 13.61 26.46
C SER A 902 -4.80 14.56 27.65
N THR A 903 -3.87 14.59 28.59
CA THR A 903 -3.91 15.45 29.77
C THR A 903 -2.86 16.56 29.64
N ARG A 904 -3.30 17.81 29.77
CA ARG A 904 -2.46 19.02 29.73
C ARG A 904 -2.07 19.43 31.14
N ASP A 905 -0.78 19.67 31.36
CA ASP A 905 -0.28 20.11 32.67
C ASP A 905 0.87 21.12 32.58
N ILE A 906 1.22 21.67 33.74
CA ILE A 906 2.45 22.43 33.95
C ILE A 906 3.30 21.64 34.93
N ALA A 907 4.56 21.39 34.57
CA ALA A 907 5.52 20.62 35.36
C ALA A 907 6.61 21.53 35.97
N PRO A 908 6.41 22.04 37.20
CA PRO A 908 7.43 22.73 38.00
C PRO A 908 8.69 21.88 38.16
N GLN A 909 9.86 22.51 38.14
CA GLN A 909 11.14 21.81 38.28
C GLN A 909 11.74 21.97 39.67
N VAL A 910 11.49 23.10 40.34
CA VAL A 910 11.99 23.40 41.69
C VAL A 910 10.91 24.01 42.58
N ASP A 911 11.09 23.97 43.90
CA ASP A 911 10.10 24.53 44.84
C ASP A 911 9.88 26.05 44.61
N ALA A 912 10.90 26.77 44.13
CA ALA A 912 10.81 28.19 43.78
C ALA A 912 9.96 28.49 42.53
N ASP A 913 9.56 27.47 41.77
CA ASP A 913 8.64 27.64 40.63
C ASP A 913 7.20 27.89 41.08
N ILE A 914 6.88 27.64 42.35
CA ILE A 914 5.56 27.86 42.94
C ILE A 914 5.67 28.96 43.99
N VAL A 915 5.02 30.09 43.76
CA VAL A 915 5.02 31.24 44.68
C VAL A 915 3.63 31.37 45.30
N PRO A 916 3.47 31.13 46.61
CA PRO A 916 2.22 31.33 47.33
C PRO A 916 1.60 32.72 47.18
#